data_AF-K6V8Y7-F1
#
_entry.id   AF-K6V8Y7-F1
#
_cell.length_a   1.000
_cell.length_b   1.000
_cell.length_c   1.000
_cell.angle_alpha   90.00
_cell.angle_beta   90.00
_cell.angle_gamma   90.00
#
_symmetry.space_group_name_H-M   'P 1'
#
loop_
_entity.id
_entity.type
_entity.pdbx_description
1 polymer ?
#
loop_
_entity_poly.entity_id
_entity_poly.type
_entity_poly.pdbx_seq_one_letter_code
_entity_poly.pdbx_strand_id
1 'polypeptide(L)'
;MLDQSAHDHREAERPGSPTATTPPPGKLSSRGLWASISENFPGFFAFMVFLNGLLTGFLALAGVEFRDQHFEIVETVGMYIDIQANIAWATVLMLNAAALAARKRAAWALSLLWTVLFFAMDIGDYVYEDALNWGPLAFHSVVILLLVATRKEFWTRVRKVAYLRALGTLFAGLAICIPIGWGLLELDPGQVPPEQRLDWTIIQVAGLGIEQGGYSESPAPGWVTFIQSSLGALCLITAIVVIFRTRRAEDQLSEADEQAIRVLVERHGSADSLSYFALRRDKSVVFSPDGFAAVAYRVEAGVSIASGDPLGDPKSWPAAIEAWMKAARPYGWVPAAIGTSRAGAEAYHQAGFSVLDLGDEAIVHTGRFSLRGAERAPLRRAVGHAEKAGVKVRMRRHADVPTEELARLGQLADEWRGDEPERGFSMALGRWNDPADGECLLAEAVIGMGTPEEQVVGLLSFVPWGRAGVSLDVMRRSPDAPNGTTELMITDLCRRADEVGVRRVSLNFAMFRSVFEEGAEIGAGPVLRLWRRILVFLSRWWQMESLYRSNLKYQPDWEPRFLCFQDGGQLPRIGLGVGIAEGFVGMPRPFRPLRGDAAVVSSNAPDLSVFEVEEQVRRYPEQERIRREKADHLIDSGVDPWPMSKPPSHEVKDVDGLEEGARLSVSGRALGIRDFGGVIFVELCDWTGRTQLLLDRQVCGEAMLEAFRTGVDLGDLIGVSGRRGKSRKGEPSVLVDMWRMEAKCLHPMPDKWRGLTDPEALVRQRYLDLAVNTKTRERMRARSAVLTSLRSTLGSYKYLEVETPILQTIHGGANARPFRTHINAYDLDLYLRIAPELYLKRLCVGGMDRVFELGRTFRNEGVDFSHNPEFTILEAYAAHGDYLTMMDLCRELIQNAAIAANGECVVPGPNGERVDISGEWPVKTLHGAISEALVEMGGREITADTPVEILREQCDLAGVPYLSGWDAGTVALEMYERLVEEHTQRPTFYCDFPVSVSPLTRSHRSTPGVTERWDLVAWGVELGTAYSELTDPLEQRRRLTAQSESAAAGDPEAMELDEDFLVALEHGMPPTGGLGMGVDRLVMMITGASIRETLPFPMARPR
;
A
#
# COMPACT_ATOMS: atom_id res chain seq x y z
N MET A 1 41.91 28.99 1.95
CA MET A 1 42.17 27.63 1.44
C MET A 1 41.13 26.74 2.08
N LEU A 2 40.31 26.10 1.25
CA LEU A 2 39.06 25.37 1.53
C LEU A 2 37.85 26.29 1.79
N ASP A 3 37.24 26.67 0.68
CA ASP A 3 35.94 27.31 0.54
C ASP A 3 35.20 26.55 -0.58
N GLN A 4 33.86 26.56 -0.54
CA GLN A 4 32.87 25.94 -1.46
C GLN A 4 32.47 24.48 -1.23
N SER A 5 31.41 24.27 -0.44
CA SER A 5 30.28 23.38 -0.79
C SER A 5 29.17 23.45 0.29
N ALA A 6 28.06 24.12 0.02
CA ALA A 6 26.72 23.80 0.55
C ALA A 6 25.68 24.88 0.16
N HIS A 7 25.00 24.68 -0.96
CA HIS A 7 23.65 25.18 -1.21
C HIS A 7 22.98 24.19 -2.16
N ASP A 8 21.96 23.49 -1.67
CA ASP A 8 20.69 23.30 -2.39
C ASP A 8 19.71 22.48 -1.53
N HIS A 9 18.65 23.17 -1.13
CA HIS A 9 17.45 22.66 -0.50
C HIS A 9 16.64 21.80 -1.50
N ARG A 10 16.02 20.72 -1.03
CA ARG A 10 14.99 19.98 -1.77
C ARG A 10 13.65 20.11 -1.05
N GLU A 11 12.74 20.85 -1.65
CA GLU A 11 11.30 20.81 -1.42
C GLU A 11 10.74 19.47 -1.95
N ALA A 12 9.79 18.89 -1.21
CA ALA A 12 9.07 17.69 -1.60
C ALA A 12 7.71 18.09 -2.18
N GLU A 13 7.58 18.02 -3.51
CA GLU A 13 6.31 18.16 -4.22
C GLU A 13 5.42 16.91 -4.05
N ARG A 14 4.10 17.16 -4.01
CA ARG A 14 3.02 16.15 -4.06
C ARG A 14 3.11 15.30 -5.34
N PRO A 15 2.73 14.00 -5.32
CA PRO A 15 2.84 13.16 -6.51
C PRO A 15 1.77 13.52 -7.54
N GLY A 16 2.16 14.23 -8.58
CA GLY A 16 1.39 14.37 -9.82
C GLY A 16 1.32 13.05 -10.60
N SER A 17 0.22 12.86 -11.33
CA SER A 17 -0.04 11.77 -12.26
C SER A 17 1.15 11.47 -13.19
N PRO A 18 1.50 10.19 -13.47
CA PRO A 18 2.67 9.87 -14.27
C PRO A 18 2.41 10.16 -15.76
N THR A 19 2.85 11.32 -16.23
CA THR A 19 3.05 11.57 -17.65
C THR A 19 4.27 10.80 -18.13
N ALA A 20 4.07 9.88 -19.07
CA ALA A 20 5.12 9.10 -19.71
C ALA A 20 6.19 10.00 -20.36
N THR A 21 7.36 10.11 -19.72
CA THR A 21 8.55 10.74 -20.28
C THR A 21 9.47 9.65 -20.83
N THR A 22 9.49 9.50 -22.16
CA THR A 22 10.50 8.75 -22.89
C THR A 22 11.90 9.36 -22.66
N PRO A 23 12.95 8.56 -22.41
CA PRO A 23 14.31 9.09 -22.26
C PRO A 23 14.86 9.59 -23.62
N PRO A 24 15.78 10.56 -23.63
CA PRO A 24 16.35 11.10 -24.86
C PRO A 24 17.24 10.05 -25.56
N PRO A 25 17.32 10.05 -26.91
CA PRO A 25 18.07 9.04 -27.64
C PRO A 25 19.59 9.28 -27.47
N GLY A 26 20.24 8.41 -26.70
CA GLY A 26 21.69 8.35 -26.61
C GLY A 26 22.31 7.91 -27.94
N LYS A 27 23.42 8.55 -28.33
CA LYS A 27 24.20 8.20 -29.53
C LYS A 27 24.62 6.72 -29.50
N LEU A 28 24.04 5.93 -30.41
CA LEU A 28 24.33 4.50 -30.57
C LEU A 28 25.79 4.31 -31.01
N SER A 29 26.59 3.64 -30.18
CA SER A 29 27.86 3.05 -30.61
C SER A 29 27.61 1.98 -31.68
N SER A 30 28.61 1.66 -32.51
CA SER A 30 28.48 0.62 -33.56
C SER A 30 28.09 -0.77 -33.02
N ARG A 31 28.31 -1.05 -31.73
CA ARG A 31 27.78 -2.24 -31.03
C ARG A 31 26.27 -2.15 -30.74
N GLY A 32 25.74 -0.96 -30.48
CA GLY A 32 24.31 -0.72 -30.25
C GLY A 32 23.48 -0.76 -31.54
N LEU A 33 24.04 -0.31 -32.68
CA LEU A 33 23.35 -0.34 -33.97
C LEU A 33 23.09 -1.78 -34.43
N TRP A 34 24.09 -2.68 -34.32
CA TRP A 34 23.91 -4.10 -34.63
C TRP A 34 22.95 -4.81 -33.67
N ALA A 35 22.98 -4.50 -32.38
CA ALA A 35 22.03 -5.05 -31.41
C ALA A 35 20.59 -4.66 -31.76
N SER A 36 20.35 -3.36 -32.02
CA SER A 36 19.05 -2.84 -32.44
C SER A 36 18.57 -3.42 -33.78
N ILE A 37 19.45 -3.54 -34.78
CA ILE A 37 19.13 -4.18 -36.06
C ILE A 37 18.81 -5.66 -35.83
N SER A 38 19.59 -6.38 -35.03
CA SER A 38 19.38 -7.81 -34.77
C SER A 38 18.06 -8.08 -34.04
N GLU A 39 17.71 -7.26 -33.04
CA GLU A 39 16.49 -7.44 -32.25
C GLU A 39 15.22 -7.12 -33.05
N ASN A 40 15.28 -6.13 -33.95
CA ASN A 40 14.12 -5.65 -34.73
C ASN A 40 13.94 -6.37 -36.08
N PHE A 41 15.01 -6.93 -36.67
CA PHE A 41 14.96 -7.57 -37.97
C PHE A 41 13.94 -8.72 -38.07
N PRO A 42 13.79 -9.64 -37.09
CA PRO A 42 12.75 -10.67 -37.16
C PRO A 42 11.33 -10.12 -37.31
N GLY A 43 11.02 -9.03 -36.60
CA GLY A 43 9.72 -8.36 -36.67
C GLY A 43 9.49 -7.67 -38.01
N PHE A 44 10.50 -6.93 -38.49
CA PHE A 44 10.46 -6.29 -39.81
C PHE A 44 10.35 -7.31 -40.95
N PHE A 45 11.14 -8.38 -40.91
CA PHE A 45 11.11 -9.43 -41.92
C PHE A 45 9.76 -10.18 -41.91
N ALA A 46 9.22 -10.48 -40.72
CA ALA A 46 7.87 -11.03 -40.60
C ALA A 46 6.81 -10.11 -41.21
N PHE A 47 6.91 -8.80 -40.98
CA PHE A 47 6.02 -7.81 -41.59
C PHE A 47 6.14 -7.78 -43.13
N MET A 48 7.35 -7.85 -43.68
CA MET A 48 7.55 -7.92 -45.14
C MET A 48 6.95 -9.20 -45.74
N VAL A 49 7.11 -10.35 -45.08
CA VAL A 49 6.48 -11.62 -45.51
C VAL A 49 4.96 -11.53 -45.40
N PHE A 50 4.43 -10.86 -44.37
CA PHE A 50 3.00 -10.62 -44.23
C PHE A 50 2.45 -9.74 -45.35
N LEU A 51 3.15 -8.66 -45.69
CA LEU A 51 2.79 -7.77 -46.78
C LEU A 51 2.82 -8.51 -48.13
N ASN A 52 3.81 -9.39 -48.34
CA ASN A 52 3.83 -10.27 -49.51
C ASN A 52 2.62 -11.22 -49.53
N GLY A 53 2.27 -11.83 -48.40
CA GLY A 53 1.06 -12.65 -48.29
C GLY A 53 -0.22 -11.88 -48.61
N LEU A 54 -0.36 -10.63 -48.15
CA LEU A 54 -1.49 -9.76 -48.49
C LEU A 54 -1.54 -9.43 -49.99
N LEU A 55 -0.39 -9.10 -50.59
CA LEU A 55 -0.28 -8.80 -52.01
C LEU A 55 -0.63 -10.03 -52.87
N THR A 56 -0.08 -11.19 -52.52
CA THR A 56 -0.35 -12.51 -53.11
C THR A 56 -1.85 -12.85 -53.04
N GLY A 57 -2.48 -12.64 -51.88
CA GLY A 57 -3.91 -12.85 -51.68
C GLY A 57 -4.78 -11.86 -52.46
N PHE A 58 -4.38 -10.59 -52.50
CA PHE A 58 -5.07 -9.55 -53.29
C PHE A 58 -5.01 -9.88 -54.79
N LEU A 59 -3.85 -10.27 -55.32
CA LEU A 59 -3.70 -10.64 -56.73
C LEU A 59 -4.45 -11.93 -57.07
N ALA A 60 -4.61 -12.86 -56.13
CA ALA A 60 -5.48 -14.02 -56.29
C ALA A 60 -6.98 -13.65 -56.37
N LEU A 61 -7.39 -12.54 -55.73
CA LEU A 61 -8.78 -12.07 -55.67
C LEU A 61 -9.14 -11.07 -56.76
N ALA A 62 -8.19 -10.24 -57.21
CA ALA A 62 -8.40 -9.14 -58.14
C ALA A 62 -8.72 -9.58 -59.58
N GLY A 63 -8.71 -10.89 -59.86
CA GLY A 63 -9.02 -11.46 -61.18
C GLY A 63 -7.83 -11.46 -62.13
N VAL A 64 -8.03 -11.99 -63.35
CA VAL A 64 -7.01 -12.05 -64.40
C VAL A 64 -6.83 -10.66 -65.04
N GLU A 65 -7.92 -9.94 -65.32
CA GLU A 65 -7.91 -8.62 -65.95
C GLU A 65 -7.08 -7.56 -65.20
N PHE A 66 -7.14 -7.54 -63.85
CA PHE A 66 -6.34 -6.61 -63.05
C PHE A 66 -4.84 -6.93 -63.12
N ARG A 67 -4.50 -8.23 -63.17
CA ARG A 67 -3.11 -8.70 -63.26
C ARG A 67 -2.52 -8.37 -64.63
N ASP A 68 -3.29 -8.54 -65.70
CA ASP A 68 -2.84 -8.22 -67.06
C ASP A 68 -2.61 -6.71 -67.23
N GLN A 69 -3.48 -5.88 -66.66
CA GLN A 69 -3.33 -4.41 -66.68
C GLN A 69 -2.09 -3.91 -65.93
N HIS A 70 -1.56 -4.71 -64.98
CA HIS A 70 -0.41 -4.34 -64.14
C HIS A 70 0.72 -5.36 -64.23
N PHE A 71 0.77 -6.14 -65.33
CA PHE A 71 1.67 -7.28 -65.49
C PHE A 71 3.14 -6.89 -65.28
N GLU A 72 3.60 -5.79 -65.89
CA GLU A 72 4.97 -5.30 -65.74
C GLU A 72 5.36 -5.00 -64.29
N ILE A 73 4.42 -4.49 -63.48
CA ILE A 73 4.64 -4.20 -62.07
C ILE A 73 4.70 -5.50 -61.26
N VAL A 74 3.78 -6.44 -61.52
CA VAL A 74 3.73 -7.73 -60.83
C VAL A 74 4.97 -8.56 -61.14
N GLU A 75 5.41 -8.59 -62.40
CA GLU A 75 6.62 -9.27 -62.87
C GLU A 75 7.88 -8.64 -62.25
N THR A 76 8.00 -7.31 -62.28
CA THR A 76 9.16 -6.60 -61.69
C THR A 76 9.26 -6.83 -60.18
N VAL A 77 8.14 -6.82 -59.46
CA VAL A 77 8.13 -7.10 -58.01
C VAL A 77 8.35 -8.60 -57.74
N GLY A 78 7.82 -9.47 -58.60
CA GLY A 78 7.96 -10.92 -58.58
C GLY A 78 9.42 -11.40 -58.66
N MET A 79 10.29 -10.61 -59.32
CA MET A 79 11.73 -10.87 -59.34
C MET A 79 12.38 -10.76 -57.96
N TYR A 80 11.83 -9.95 -57.03
CA TYR A 80 12.42 -9.76 -55.69
C TYR A 80 11.73 -10.61 -54.62
N ILE A 81 10.42 -10.77 -54.74
CA ILE A 81 9.59 -11.50 -53.78
C ILE A 81 8.66 -12.45 -54.53
N ASP A 82 8.53 -13.66 -53.99
CA ASP A 82 7.67 -14.68 -54.57
C ASP A 82 6.19 -14.27 -54.49
N ILE A 83 5.62 -13.93 -55.64
CA ILE A 83 4.22 -13.52 -55.80
C ILE A 83 3.53 -14.55 -56.67
N GLN A 84 2.67 -15.35 -56.06
CA GLN A 84 1.84 -16.33 -56.76
C GLN A 84 0.38 -15.99 -56.53
N ALA A 85 -0.42 -15.80 -57.57
CA ALA A 85 -1.85 -15.49 -57.42
C ALA A 85 -2.65 -16.73 -56.97
N ASN A 86 -2.37 -17.22 -55.77
CA ASN A 86 -2.96 -18.42 -55.16
C ASN A 86 -3.23 -18.17 -53.67
N ILE A 87 -4.48 -18.42 -53.25
CA ILE A 87 -4.94 -18.19 -51.87
C ILE A 87 -4.29 -19.16 -50.88
N ALA A 88 -4.02 -20.40 -51.28
CA ALA A 88 -3.28 -21.36 -50.46
C ALA A 88 -1.85 -20.86 -50.19
N TRP A 89 -1.19 -20.32 -51.22
CA TRP A 89 0.15 -19.76 -51.07
C TRP A 89 0.18 -18.48 -50.22
N ALA A 90 -0.77 -17.56 -50.45
CA ALA A 90 -0.98 -16.39 -49.60
C ALA A 90 -1.14 -16.80 -48.13
N THR A 91 -1.89 -17.88 -47.89
CA THR A 91 -2.08 -18.46 -46.56
C THR A 91 -0.75 -18.98 -45.99
N VAL A 92 0.06 -19.73 -46.76
CA VAL A 92 1.42 -20.16 -46.33
C VAL A 92 2.28 -18.96 -45.92
N LEU A 93 2.33 -17.90 -46.72
CA LEU A 93 3.11 -16.70 -46.44
C LEU A 93 2.63 -16.00 -45.16
N MET A 94 1.33 -15.81 -45.00
CA MET A 94 0.76 -15.18 -43.78
C MET A 94 1.03 -16.02 -42.52
N LEU A 95 0.98 -17.34 -42.63
CA LEU A 95 1.27 -18.27 -41.53
C LEU A 95 2.76 -18.27 -41.18
N ASN A 96 3.63 -18.23 -42.20
CA ASN A 96 5.06 -18.13 -42.02
C ASN A 96 5.45 -16.77 -41.40
N ALA A 97 4.82 -15.67 -41.82
CA ALA A 97 4.97 -14.35 -41.20
C ALA A 97 4.60 -14.36 -39.72
N ALA A 98 3.45 -14.93 -39.36
CA ALA A 98 3.07 -15.08 -37.95
C ALA A 98 4.07 -15.94 -37.15
N ALA A 99 4.62 -16.98 -37.77
CA ALA A 99 5.61 -17.85 -37.15
C ALA A 99 7.00 -17.18 -37.00
N LEU A 100 7.40 -16.34 -37.95
CA LEU A 100 8.61 -15.51 -37.89
C LEU A 100 8.48 -14.42 -36.81
N ALA A 101 7.32 -13.76 -36.72
CA ALA A 101 7.01 -12.79 -35.66
C ALA A 101 7.08 -13.45 -34.27
N ALA A 102 6.68 -14.72 -34.16
CA ALA A 102 6.83 -15.54 -32.96
C ALA A 102 8.25 -16.13 -32.77
N ARG A 103 9.24 -15.68 -33.56
CA ARG A 103 10.66 -16.08 -33.50
C ARG A 103 10.88 -17.60 -33.61
N LYS A 104 10.03 -18.31 -34.37
CA LYS A 104 10.13 -19.77 -34.53
C LYS A 104 11.29 -20.17 -35.43
N ARG A 105 12.16 -21.04 -34.92
CA ARG A 105 13.35 -21.52 -35.65
C ARG A 105 13.01 -22.27 -36.95
N ALA A 106 11.87 -22.94 -36.99
CA ALA A 106 11.42 -23.66 -38.19
C ALA A 106 10.94 -22.72 -39.30
N ALA A 107 10.30 -21.61 -38.95
CA ALA A 107 9.87 -20.58 -39.90
C ALA A 107 11.09 -19.85 -40.49
N TRP A 108 12.08 -19.54 -39.64
CA TRP A 108 13.38 -19.06 -40.10
C TRP A 108 14.07 -20.03 -41.07
N ALA A 109 14.10 -21.32 -40.74
CA ALA A 109 14.71 -22.33 -41.60
C ALA A 109 13.96 -22.49 -42.95
N LEU A 110 12.63 -22.42 -42.92
CA LEU A 110 11.79 -22.44 -44.11
C LEU A 110 12.03 -21.21 -44.99
N SER A 111 12.03 -20.01 -44.41
CA SER A 111 12.34 -18.76 -45.13
C SER A 111 13.74 -18.75 -45.70
N LEU A 112 14.75 -19.21 -44.94
CA LEU A 112 16.12 -19.30 -45.43
C LEU A 112 16.23 -20.28 -46.59
N LEU A 113 15.62 -21.47 -46.47
CA LEU A 113 15.59 -22.46 -47.54
C LEU A 113 14.91 -21.89 -48.78
N TRP A 114 13.78 -21.22 -48.63
CA TRP A 114 13.03 -20.60 -49.72
C TRP A 114 13.83 -19.51 -50.42
N THR A 115 14.41 -18.57 -49.68
CA THR A 115 15.25 -17.50 -50.26
C THR A 115 16.50 -18.07 -50.95
N VAL A 116 17.09 -19.16 -50.43
CA VAL A 116 18.21 -19.85 -51.10
C VAL A 116 17.77 -20.54 -52.40
N LEU A 117 16.58 -21.12 -52.44
CA LEU A 117 16.03 -21.70 -53.67
C LEU A 117 15.77 -20.62 -54.74
N PHE A 118 15.21 -19.48 -54.35
CA PHE A 118 15.05 -18.32 -55.25
C PHE A 118 16.38 -17.81 -55.77
N PHE A 119 17.35 -17.63 -54.88
CA PHE A 119 18.71 -17.25 -55.27
C PHE A 119 19.35 -18.25 -56.26
N ALA A 120 19.06 -19.54 -56.12
CA ALA A 120 19.53 -20.56 -57.05
C ALA A 120 18.79 -20.54 -58.40
N MET A 121 17.49 -20.19 -58.41
CA MET A 121 16.71 -19.98 -59.62
C MET A 121 17.21 -18.76 -60.40
N ASP A 122 17.46 -17.62 -59.72
CA ASP A 122 18.05 -16.42 -60.34
C ASP A 122 19.39 -16.72 -61.03
N ILE A 123 20.21 -17.61 -60.44
CA ILE A 123 21.45 -18.08 -61.06
C ILE A 123 21.18 -19.01 -62.25
N GLY A 124 20.16 -19.87 -62.14
CA GLY A 124 19.73 -20.77 -63.21
C GLY A 124 19.25 -20.02 -64.45
N ASP A 125 18.44 -18.99 -64.25
CA ASP A 125 17.91 -18.13 -65.33
C ASP A 125 19.04 -17.36 -66.02
N TYR A 126 20.04 -16.89 -65.26
CA TYR A 126 21.27 -16.33 -65.84
C TYR A 126 22.00 -17.34 -66.75
N VAL A 127 22.11 -18.60 -66.32
CA VAL A 127 22.79 -19.65 -67.09
C VAL A 127 22.00 -20.06 -68.34
N TYR A 128 20.68 -19.92 -68.33
CA TYR A 128 19.79 -20.38 -69.41
C TYR A 128 19.45 -19.28 -70.44
N GLU A 129 19.27 -18.03 -70.00
CA GLU A 129 18.82 -16.91 -70.83
C GLU A 129 19.91 -15.87 -71.13
N ASP A 130 21.12 -16.02 -70.56
CA ASP A 130 22.28 -15.13 -70.75
C ASP A 130 22.00 -13.65 -70.39
N ALA A 131 21.01 -13.42 -69.51
CA ALA A 131 20.57 -12.10 -69.06
C ALA A 131 20.67 -12.00 -67.51
N LEU A 132 21.76 -11.41 -67.01
CA LEU A 132 21.98 -11.30 -65.56
C LEU A 132 21.26 -10.07 -64.97
N ASN A 133 20.20 -10.31 -64.19
CA ASN A 133 19.59 -9.25 -63.39
C ASN A 133 20.28 -9.13 -62.02
N TRP A 134 21.18 -8.15 -61.88
CA TRP A 134 21.93 -7.93 -60.63
C TRP A 134 21.06 -7.52 -59.44
N GLY A 135 19.85 -6.99 -59.69
CA GLY A 135 18.95 -6.51 -58.65
C GLY A 135 18.45 -7.61 -57.71
N PRO A 136 17.71 -8.62 -58.22
CA PRO A 136 17.23 -9.78 -57.46
C PRO A 136 18.34 -10.55 -56.74
N LEU A 137 19.43 -10.84 -57.46
CA LEU A 137 20.58 -11.57 -56.92
C LEU A 137 21.21 -10.86 -55.71
N ALA A 138 21.37 -9.53 -55.79
CA ALA A 138 21.86 -8.73 -54.68
C ALA A 138 20.87 -8.68 -53.51
N PHE A 139 19.57 -8.58 -53.80
CA PHE A 139 18.51 -8.56 -52.79
C PHE A 139 18.46 -9.88 -51.99
N HIS A 140 18.37 -11.04 -52.65
CA HIS A 140 18.33 -12.32 -51.93
C HIS A 140 19.63 -12.60 -51.19
N SER A 141 20.78 -12.18 -51.72
CA SER A 141 22.07 -12.25 -51.01
C SER A 141 22.05 -11.50 -49.68
N VAL A 142 21.52 -10.28 -49.68
CA VAL A 142 21.38 -9.46 -48.46
C VAL A 142 20.40 -10.10 -47.49
N VAL A 143 19.26 -10.60 -47.97
CA VAL A 143 18.25 -11.26 -47.13
C VAL A 143 18.82 -12.54 -46.48
N ILE A 144 19.56 -13.36 -47.24
CA ILE A 144 20.24 -14.57 -46.73
C ILE A 144 21.27 -14.19 -45.65
N LEU A 145 22.11 -13.18 -45.90
CA LEU A 145 23.10 -12.71 -44.93
C LEU A 145 22.44 -12.25 -43.62
N LEU A 146 21.35 -11.47 -43.72
CA LEU A 146 20.61 -10.99 -42.55
C LEU A 146 19.92 -12.13 -41.79
N LEU A 147 19.30 -13.10 -42.50
CA LEU A 147 18.70 -14.28 -41.88
C LEU A 147 19.75 -15.13 -41.16
N VAL A 148 20.94 -15.32 -41.74
CA VAL A 148 22.03 -16.08 -41.11
C VAL A 148 22.61 -15.33 -39.91
N ALA A 149 22.81 -14.01 -40.04
CA ALA A 149 23.34 -13.16 -38.96
C ALA A 149 22.40 -13.12 -37.74
N THR A 150 21.09 -13.09 -37.98
CA THR A 150 20.05 -13.03 -36.93
C THR A 150 19.57 -14.41 -36.48
N ARG A 151 20.22 -15.51 -36.88
CA ARG A 151 19.82 -16.89 -36.51
C ARG A 151 19.60 -17.12 -35.02
N LYS A 152 20.33 -16.38 -34.17
CA LYS A 152 20.25 -16.51 -32.70
C LYS A 152 18.93 -15.98 -32.16
N GLU A 153 18.31 -15.03 -32.86
CA GLU A 153 17.04 -14.40 -32.48
C GLU A 153 15.82 -15.32 -32.70
N PHE A 154 15.96 -16.35 -33.54
CA PHE A 154 14.92 -17.36 -33.80
C PHE A 154 15.11 -18.58 -32.89
N TRP A 155 14.94 -18.38 -31.58
CA TRP A 155 15.22 -19.40 -30.57
C TRP A 155 14.06 -20.37 -30.28
N THR A 156 12.82 -20.03 -30.66
CA THR A 156 11.62 -20.80 -30.29
C THR A 156 11.59 -22.15 -31.01
N ARG A 157 11.62 -23.25 -30.24
CA ARG A 157 11.61 -24.64 -30.77
C ARG A 157 10.19 -25.21 -30.81
N VAL A 158 9.88 -25.99 -31.84
CA VAL A 158 8.62 -26.75 -31.97
C VAL A 158 8.94 -28.25 -31.81
N ARG A 159 8.10 -29.00 -31.07
CA ARG A 159 8.31 -30.44 -30.82
C ARG A 159 8.17 -31.28 -32.12
N LYS A 160 9.05 -32.27 -32.30
CA LYS A 160 9.09 -33.16 -33.49
C LYS A 160 7.78 -33.93 -33.74
N VAL A 161 7.05 -34.31 -32.67
CA VAL A 161 5.81 -35.11 -32.77
C VAL A 161 4.62 -34.30 -33.32
N ALA A 162 4.58 -32.99 -33.08
CA ALA A 162 3.51 -32.12 -33.59
C ALA A 162 3.59 -31.96 -35.12
N TYR A 163 4.80 -31.98 -35.70
CA TYR A 163 5.00 -31.95 -37.14
C TYR A 163 4.42 -33.18 -37.85
N LEU A 164 4.59 -34.38 -37.27
CA LEU A 164 4.09 -35.62 -37.88
C LEU A 164 2.55 -35.64 -37.96
N ARG A 165 1.85 -35.17 -36.90
CA ARG A 165 0.37 -35.09 -36.89
C ARG A 165 -0.16 -34.03 -37.84
N ALA A 166 0.50 -32.87 -37.91
CA ALA A 166 0.13 -31.80 -38.83
C ALA A 166 0.36 -32.20 -40.29
N LEU A 167 1.48 -32.86 -40.57
CA LEU A 167 1.80 -33.41 -41.89
C LEU A 167 0.78 -34.48 -42.30
N GLY A 168 0.42 -35.39 -41.38
CA GLY A 168 -0.66 -36.37 -41.61
C GLY A 168 -2.02 -35.72 -41.88
N THR A 169 -2.35 -34.63 -41.16
CA THR A 169 -3.60 -33.87 -41.37
C THR A 169 -3.59 -33.14 -42.72
N LEU A 170 -2.45 -32.56 -43.10
CA LEU A 170 -2.28 -31.89 -44.39
C LEU A 170 -2.44 -32.89 -45.54
N PHE A 171 -1.75 -34.02 -45.50
CA PHE A 171 -1.85 -35.05 -46.53
C PHE A 171 -3.26 -35.65 -46.62
N ALA A 172 -3.91 -35.91 -45.47
CA ALA A 172 -5.30 -36.37 -45.46
C ALA A 172 -6.26 -35.33 -46.05
N GLY A 173 -6.07 -34.06 -45.74
CA GLY A 173 -6.85 -32.95 -46.30
C GLY A 173 -6.64 -32.82 -47.82
N LEU A 174 -5.40 -32.83 -48.28
CA LEU A 174 -5.07 -32.76 -49.71
C LEU A 174 -5.62 -33.97 -50.48
N ALA A 175 -5.56 -35.18 -49.91
CA ALA A 175 -6.12 -36.39 -50.52
C ALA A 175 -7.65 -36.32 -50.72
N ILE A 176 -8.36 -35.51 -49.93
CA ILE A 176 -9.81 -35.27 -50.07
C ILE A 176 -10.07 -34.10 -51.03
N CYS A 177 -9.33 -33.00 -50.88
CA CYS A 177 -9.56 -31.77 -51.62
C CYS A 177 -9.10 -31.84 -53.09
N ILE A 178 -8.05 -32.59 -53.41
CA ILE A 178 -7.55 -32.74 -54.80
C ILE A 178 -8.61 -33.42 -55.70
N PRO A 179 -9.23 -34.57 -55.34
CA PRO A 179 -10.30 -35.16 -56.13
C PRO A 179 -11.53 -34.24 -56.31
N ILE A 180 -11.90 -33.48 -55.27
CA ILE A 180 -13.01 -32.52 -55.33
C ILE A 180 -12.66 -31.38 -56.30
N GLY A 181 -11.45 -30.82 -56.17
CA GLY A 181 -10.95 -29.78 -57.08
C GLY A 181 -10.86 -30.26 -58.53
N TRP A 182 -10.49 -31.52 -58.74
CA TRP A 182 -10.38 -32.12 -60.08
C TRP A 182 -11.76 -32.33 -60.69
N GLY A 183 -12.73 -32.83 -59.91
CA GLY A 183 -14.13 -32.95 -60.35
C GLY A 183 -14.76 -31.60 -60.72
N LEU A 184 -14.43 -30.52 -60.01
CA LEU A 184 -14.86 -29.16 -60.36
C LEU A 184 -14.25 -28.70 -61.70
N LEU A 185 -12.98 -29.02 -61.95
CA LEU A 185 -12.33 -28.69 -63.23
C LEU A 185 -12.87 -29.54 -64.39
N GLU A 186 -13.32 -30.78 -64.16
CA GLU A 186 -13.98 -31.57 -65.22
C GLU A 186 -15.37 -31.04 -65.59
N LEU A 187 -16.07 -30.37 -64.66
CA LEU A 187 -17.38 -29.75 -64.91
C LEU A 187 -17.28 -28.46 -65.73
N ASP A 188 -16.19 -27.71 -65.56
CA ASP A 188 -15.90 -26.49 -66.32
C ASP A 188 -14.39 -26.40 -66.61
N PRO A 189 -13.91 -27.09 -67.67
CA PRO A 189 -12.47 -27.27 -67.92
C PRO A 189 -11.77 -26.05 -68.50
N GLY A 190 -12.52 -25.02 -68.93
CA GLY A 190 -11.96 -23.88 -69.66
C GLY A 190 -11.11 -24.31 -70.86
N GLN A 191 -9.84 -23.89 -70.86
CA GLN A 191 -8.83 -24.19 -71.87
C GLN A 191 -7.80 -25.25 -71.40
N VAL A 192 -7.97 -25.88 -70.24
CA VAL A 192 -7.00 -26.87 -69.70
C VAL A 192 -7.09 -28.21 -70.46
N PRO A 193 -6.00 -28.68 -71.10
CA PRO A 193 -5.96 -29.97 -71.79
C PRO A 193 -6.24 -31.14 -70.84
N PRO A 194 -7.01 -32.18 -71.25
CA PRO A 194 -7.38 -33.31 -70.39
C PRO A 194 -6.20 -33.98 -69.67
N GLU A 195 -5.07 -34.12 -70.36
CA GLU A 195 -3.84 -34.72 -69.84
C GLU A 195 -3.15 -33.89 -68.74
N GLN A 196 -3.47 -32.61 -68.60
CA GLN A 196 -2.86 -31.69 -67.62
C GLN A 196 -3.81 -31.29 -66.47
N ARG A 197 -5.09 -31.70 -66.50
CA ARG A 197 -6.11 -31.29 -65.51
C ARG A 197 -5.80 -31.74 -64.08
N LEU A 198 -5.27 -32.96 -63.93
CA LEU A 198 -4.89 -33.49 -62.63
C LEU A 198 -3.69 -32.72 -62.05
N ASP A 199 -2.65 -32.52 -62.87
CA ASP A 199 -1.45 -31.79 -62.47
C ASP A 199 -1.77 -30.33 -62.11
N TRP A 200 -2.62 -29.68 -62.91
CA TRP A 200 -3.15 -28.35 -62.63
C TRP A 200 -3.85 -28.29 -61.26
N THR A 201 -4.75 -29.23 -61.00
CA THR A 201 -5.49 -29.29 -59.73
C THR A 201 -4.56 -29.51 -58.54
N ILE A 202 -3.58 -30.41 -58.68
CA ILE A 202 -2.58 -30.67 -57.63
C ILE A 202 -1.81 -29.38 -57.32
N ILE A 203 -1.34 -28.66 -58.34
CA ILE A 203 -0.63 -27.39 -58.19
C ILE A 203 -1.49 -26.34 -57.46
N GLN A 204 -2.74 -26.16 -57.90
CA GLN A 204 -3.64 -25.14 -57.34
C GLN A 204 -4.09 -25.44 -55.91
N VAL A 205 -4.38 -26.70 -55.58
CA VAL A 205 -4.84 -27.13 -54.24
C VAL A 205 -3.67 -27.28 -53.27
N ALA A 206 -2.51 -27.78 -53.71
CA ALA A 206 -1.33 -27.91 -52.84
C ALA A 206 -0.60 -26.58 -52.63
N GLY A 207 -0.88 -25.56 -53.46
CA GLY A 207 -0.18 -24.27 -53.42
C GLY A 207 1.29 -24.39 -53.84
N LEU A 208 1.60 -25.35 -54.71
CA LEU A 208 2.95 -25.63 -55.21
C LEU A 208 3.11 -24.93 -56.57
N GLY A 209 3.25 -23.60 -56.58
CA GLY A 209 3.42 -22.87 -57.83
C GLY A 209 4.80 -23.09 -58.42
N ILE A 210 4.88 -23.86 -59.50
CA ILE A 210 5.87 -23.68 -60.54
C ILE A 210 5.14 -22.91 -61.63
N GLU A 211 5.57 -21.68 -61.93
CA GLU A 211 5.12 -20.98 -63.13
C GLU A 211 5.46 -21.86 -64.33
N GLN A 212 4.45 -22.51 -64.93
CA GLN A 212 4.62 -23.10 -66.25
C GLN A 212 4.59 -21.93 -67.24
N GLY A 213 5.78 -21.56 -67.70
CA GLY A 213 5.99 -20.43 -68.59
C GLY A 213 5.03 -20.39 -69.77
N GLY A 214 4.61 -19.16 -70.12
CA GLY A 214 4.05 -18.85 -71.43
C GLY A 214 2.53 -18.65 -71.54
N TYR A 215 1.77 -18.65 -70.45
CA TYR A 215 0.33 -18.32 -70.51
C TYR A 215 0.05 -16.94 -69.91
N SER A 216 -0.25 -15.97 -70.78
CA SER A 216 -0.76 -14.64 -70.42
C SER A 216 -2.19 -14.68 -69.85
N GLU A 217 -2.87 -15.83 -69.92
CA GLU A 217 -4.23 -16.03 -69.40
C GLU A 217 -4.29 -17.33 -68.58
N SER A 218 -5.03 -17.35 -67.46
CA SER A 218 -5.22 -18.60 -66.71
C SER A 218 -6.03 -19.60 -67.55
N PRO A 219 -5.54 -20.81 -67.85
CA PRO A 219 -6.24 -21.76 -68.71
C PRO A 219 -7.50 -22.35 -68.06
N ALA A 220 -7.70 -22.18 -66.74
CA ALA A 220 -8.92 -22.57 -66.03
C ALA A 220 -9.78 -21.36 -65.65
N PRO A 221 -11.12 -21.48 -65.56
CA PRO A 221 -11.99 -20.40 -65.12
C PRO A 221 -11.62 -19.89 -63.72
N GLY A 222 -11.63 -18.57 -63.53
CA GLY A 222 -11.19 -17.92 -62.28
C GLY A 222 -11.95 -18.36 -61.02
N TRP A 223 -13.20 -18.80 -61.16
CA TRP A 223 -13.98 -19.33 -60.03
C TRP A 223 -13.54 -20.74 -59.61
N VAL A 224 -13.11 -21.58 -60.56
CA VAL A 224 -12.59 -22.94 -60.29
C VAL A 224 -11.26 -22.84 -59.55
N THR A 225 -10.36 -21.98 -60.02
CA THR A 225 -9.05 -21.73 -59.39
C THR A 225 -9.20 -21.10 -58.00
N PHE A 226 -10.16 -20.19 -57.82
CA PHE A 226 -10.51 -19.63 -56.52
C PHE A 226 -10.94 -20.72 -55.52
N ILE A 227 -11.83 -21.64 -55.92
CA ILE A 227 -12.29 -22.72 -55.03
C ILE A 227 -11.15 -23.70 -54.73
N GLN A 228 -10.39 -24.11 -55.75
CA GLN A 228 -9.24 -25.03 -55.59
C GLN A 228 -8.20 -24.47 -54.61
N SER A 229 -7.81 -23.20 -54.78
CA SER A 229 -6.85 -22.54 -53.88
C SER A 229 -7.43 -22.29 -52.47
N SER A 230 -8.73 -22.04 -52.35
CA SER A 230 -9.42 -21.93 -51.05
C SER A 230 -9.45 -23.28 -50.29
N LEU A 231 -9.64 -24.40 -51.00
CA LEU A 231 -9.57 -25.74 -50.41
C LEU A 231 -8.16 -26.05 -49.90
N GLY A 232 -7.13 -25.64 -50.65
CA GLY A 232 -5.73 -25.73 -50.23
C GLY A 232 -5.44 -24.92 -48.97
N ALA A 233 -5.88 -23.66 -48.94
CA ALA A 233 -5.77 -22.79 -47.77
C ALA A 233 -6.45 -23.42 -46.53
N LEU A 234 -7.62 -24.02 -46.70
CA LEU A 234 -8.33 -24.72 -45.63
C LEU A 234 -7.54 -25.92 -45.07
N CYS A 235 -6.91 -26.72 -45.94
CA CYS A 235 -6.06 -27.83 -45.51
C CYS A 235 -4.85 -27.34 -44.68
N LEU A 236 -4.21 -26.25 -45.11
CA LEU A 236 -3.07 -25.64 -44.42
C LEU A 236 -3.46 -25.06 -43.06
N ILE A 237 -4.57 -24.30 -43.00
CA ILE A 237 -5.11 -23.75 -41.75
C ILE A 237 -5.44 -24.88 -40.77
N THR A 238 -6.06 -25.95 -41.26
CA THR A 238 -6.44 -27.11 -40.43
C THR A 238 -5.21 -27.84 -39.88
N ALA A 239 -4.19 -28.08 -40.71
CA ALA A 239 -2.94 -28.70 -40.27
C ALA A 239 -2.24 -27.86 -39.18
N ILE A 240 -2.30 -26.53 -39.27
CA ILE A 240 -1.71 -25.62 -38.29
C ILE A 240 -2.51 -25.59 -36.99
N VAL A 241 -3.83 -25.63 -37.05
CA VAL A 241 -4.67 -25.78 -35.85
C VAL A 241 -4.28 -27.06 -35.09
N VAL A 242 -3.94 -28.16 -35.78
CA VAL A 242 -3.45 -29.39 -35.15
C VAL A 242 -2.09 -29.20 -34.45
N ILE A 243 -1.16 -28.43 -35.02
CA ILE A 243 0.11 -28.07 -34.36
C ILE A 243 -0.15 -27.36 -33.03
N PHE A 244 -1.09 -26.40 -33.00
CA PHE A 244 -1.39 -25.62 -31.80
C PHE A 244 -2.18 -26.40 -30.74
N ARG A 245 -2.91 -27.45 -31.11
CA ARG A 245 -3.65 -28.31 -30.14
C ARG A 245 -2.77 -29.25 -29.33
N THR A 246 -1.58 -29.60 -29.79
CA THR A 246 -0.81 -30.74 -29.26
C THR A 246 -0.02 -30.44 -27.97
N ARG A 247 -0.29 -29.33 -27.27
CA ARG A 247 0.59 -28.85 -26.18
C ARG A 247 -0.07 -28.60 -24.80
N ARG A 248 -1.30 -29.03 -24.55
CA ARG A 248 -2.04 -28.67 -23.32
C ARG A 248 -1.99 -29.67 -22.15
N ALA A 249 -1.20 -30.74 -22.22
CA ALA A 249 -1.29 -31.85 -21.25
C ALA A 249 -0.13 -31.98 -20.24
N GLU A 250 0.94 -31.17 -20.30
CA GLU A 250 2.15 -31.45 -19.50
C GLU A 250 2.49 -30.46 -18.36
N ASP A 251 1.78 -29.34 -18.19
CA ASP A 251 2.16 -28.30 -17.21
C ASP A 251 1.05 -28.03 -16.16
N GLN A 252 0.35 -29.05 -15.65
CA GLN A 252 -0.58 -28.86 -14.51
C GLN A 252 0.17 -28.89 -13.18
N LEU A 253 -0.30 -28.14 -12.18
CA LEU A 253 0.24 -28.12 -10.82
C LEU A 253 0.35 -29.55 -10.25
N SER A 254 1.56 -30.00 -9.88
CA SER A 254 1.70 -31.29 -9.19
C SER A 254 1.25 -31.17 -7.73
N GLU A 255 0.93 -32.29 -7.07
CA GLU A 255 0.56 -32.28 -5.64
C GLU A 255 1.66 -31.68 -4.76
N ALA A 256 2.93 -31.94 -5.09
CA ALA A 256 4.08 -31.38 -4.37
C ALA A 256 4.20 -29.87 -4.58
N ASP A 257 3.94 -29.39 -5.80
CA ASP A 257 3.90 -27.95 -6.09
C ASP A 257 2.77 -27.28 -5.32
N GLU A 258 1.57 -27.89 -5.29
CA GLU A 258 0.39 -27.40 -4.54
C GLU A 258 0.69 -27.28 -3.04
N GLN A 259 1.35 -28.27 -2.44
CA GLN A 259 1.76 -28.22 -1.03
C GLN A 259 2.75 -27.08 -0.76
N ALA A 260 3.78 -26.91 -1.61
CA ALA A 260 4.77 -25.85 -1.44
C ALA A 260 4.15 -24.45 -1.54
N ILE A 261 3.26 -24.20 -2.53
CA ILE A 261 2.59 -22.90 -2.63
C ILE A 261 1.57 -22.67 -1.50
N ARG A 262 0.93 -23.72 -0.95
CA ARG A 262 0.05 -23.59 0.22
C ARG A 262 0.83 -23.07 1.43
N VAL A 263 2.03 -23.57 1.68
CA VAL A 263 2.91 -23.05 2.75
C VAL A 263 3.23 -21.57 2.53
N LEU A 264 3.52 -21.16 1.30
CA LEU A 264 3.76 -19.74 0.97
C LEU A 264 2.51 -18.87 1.20
N VAL A 265 1.33 -19.34 0.79
CA VAL A 265 0.05 -18.63 0.97
C VAL A 265 -0.34 -18.55 2.45
N GLU A 266 -0.15 -19.61 3.24
CA GLU A 266 -0.43 -19.60 4.68
C GLU A 266 0.46 -18.62 5.46
N ARG A 267 1.74 -18.49 5.07
CA ARG A 267 2.71 -17.60 5.73
C ARG A 267 2.62 -16.16 5.26
N HIS A 268 2.45 -15.93 3.96
CA HIS A 268 2.58 -14.60 3.33
C HIS A 268 1.33 -14.13 2.58
N GLY A 269 0.32 -14.99 2.38
CA GLY A 269 -0.89 -14.68 1.62
C GLY A 269 -1.86 -13.70 2.29
N SER A 270 -1.51 -13.10 3.44
CA SER A 270 -2.28 -11.99 4.01
C SER A 270 -2.12 -10.68 3.26
N ALA A 271 -1.07 -10.55 2.43
CA ALA A 271 -0.75 -9.33 1.70
C ALA A 271 -1.72 -9.07 0.54
N ASP A 272 -2.25 -10.12 -0.10
CA ASP A 272 -3.10 -10.00 -1.28
C ASP A 272 -4.31 -10.94 -1.19
N SER A 273 -5.50 -10.39 -1.41
CA SER A 273 -6.78 -11.12 -1.36
C SER A 273 -6.92 -12.21 -2.42
N LEU A 274 -6.13 -12.13 -3.51
CA LEU A 274 -6.17 -13.08 -4.61
C LEU A 274 -5.15 -14.22 -4.48
N SER A 275 -4.30 -14.19 -3.44
CA SER A 275 -3.23 -15.17 -3.23
C SER A 275 -3.73 -16.62 -3.20
N TYR A 276 -4.88 -16.88 -2.58
CA TYR A 276 -5.43 -18.23 -2.46
C TYR A 276 -5.91 -18.80 -3.81
N PHE A 277 -6.32 -17.95 -4.75
CA PHE A 277 -6.72 -18.40 -6.10
C PHE A 277 -5.54 -18.91 -6.92
N ALA A 278 -4.30 -18.65 -6.51
CA ALA A 278 -3.12 -19.23 -7.14
C ALA A 278 -3.04 -20.76 -6.96
N LEU A 279 -3.78 -21.34 -6.01
CA LEU A 279 -3.87 -22.78 -5.75
C LEU A 279 -4.70 -23.56 -6.80
N ARG A 280 -5.28 -22.86 -7.79
CA ARG A 280 -6.07 -23.48 -8.86
C ARG A 280 -5.22 -24.44 -9.70
N ARG A 281 -5.64 -25.70 -9.82
CA ARG A 281 -4.88 -26.79 -10.47
C ARG A 281 -4.67 -26.66 -11.99
N ASP A 282 -5.41 -25.76 -12.65
CA ASP A 282 -5.18 -25.45 -14.07
C ASP A 282 -4.07 -24.41 -14.29
N LYS A 283 -3.39 -23.99 -13.23
CA LYS A 283 -2.19 -23.16 -13.23
C LYS A 283 -0.93 -24.04 -13.14
N SER A 284 0.16 -23.53 -13.69
CA SER A 284 1.52 -24.00 -13.49
C SER A 284 2.22 -23.05 -12.51
N VAL A 285 3.32 -23.48 -11.89
CA VAL A 285 4.10 -22.63 -10.98
C VAL A 285 5.58 -22.63 -11.34
N VAL A 286 6.25 -21.49 -11.12
CA VAL A 286 7.71 -21.38 -11.09
C VAL A 286 8.13 -20.78 -9.75
N PHE A 287 9.01 -21.48 -9.04
CA PHE A 287 9.58 -21.02 -7.77
C PHE A 287 10.82 -20.14 -8.00
N SER A 288 11.08 -19.23 -7.07
CA SER A 288 12.38 -18.56 -6.97
C SER A 288 13.48 -19.58 -6.66
N PRO A 289 14.75 -19.29 -7.02
CA PRO A 289 15.87 -20.20 -6.76
C PRO A 289 16.07 -20.58 -5.27
N ASP A 290 15.63 -19.72 -4.35
CA ASP A 290 15.68 -19.91 -2.90
C ASP A 290 14.42 -20.58 -2.33
N GLY A 291 13.37 -20.81 -3.13
CA GLY A 291 12.13 -21.45 -2.74
C GLY A 291 11.14 -20.58 -1.94
N PHE A 292 11.52 -19.36 -1.54
CA PHE A 292 10.70 -18.49 -0.68
C PHE A 292 9.63 -17.69 -1.42
N ALA A 293 9.62 -17.71 -2.76
CA ALA A 293 8.58 -17.09 -3.57
C ALA A 293 8.23 -17.93 -4.81
N ALA A 294 7.06 -17.67 -5.40
CA ALA A 294 6.61 -18.38 -6.58
C ALA A 294 5.69 -17.52 -7.47
N VAL A 295 5.69 -17.76 -8.78
CA VAL A 295 4.73 -17.16 -9.72
C VAL A 295 3.85 -18.27 -10.27
N ALA A 296 2.54 -18.20 -9.96
CA ALA A 296 1.53 -19.08 -10.54
C ALA A 296 1.00 -18.48 -11.85
N TYR A 297 1.03 -19.26 -12.93
CA TYR A 297 0.69 -18.78 -14.26
C TYR A 297 -0.03 -19.83 -15.10
N ARG A 298 -0.68 -19.41 -16.19
CA ARG A 298 -1.28 -20.31 -17.19
C ARG A 298 -1.00 -19.79 -18.58
N VAL A 299 -0.85 -20.71 -19.54
CA VAL A 299 -0.56 -20.32 -20.93
C VAL A 299 -1.81 -20.40 -21.80
N GLU A 300 -2.26 -19.26 -22.31
CA GLU A 300 -3.40 -19.13 -23.20
C GLU A 300 -3.06 -18.31 -24.44
N ALA A 301 -3.41 -18.79 -25.64
CA ALA A 301 -3.05 -18.15 -26.92
C ALA A 301 -1.54 -17.79 -27.07
N GLY A 302 -0.66 -18.53 -26.37
CA GLY A 302 0.78 -18.27 -26.31
C GLY A 302 1.19 -17.04 -25.50
N VAL A 303 0.32 -16.61 -24.59
CA VAL A 303 0.58 -15.65 -23.52
C VAL A 303 0.69 -16.44 -22.22
N SER A 304 1.77 -16.25 -21.48
CA SER A 304 1.95 -16.79 -20.13
C SER A 304 1.39 -15.77 -19.15
N ILE A 305 0.23 -16.06 -18.57
CA ILE A 305 -0.56 -15.14 -17.75
C ILE A 305 -0.38 -15.52 -16.29
N ALA A 306 0.34 -14.69 -15.53
CA ALA A 306 0.42 -14.78 -14.07
C ALA A 306 -0.84 -14.21 -13.42
N SER A 307 -1.32 -14.86 -12.36
CA SER A 307 -2.55 -14.50 -11.64
C SER A 307 -2.21 -13.83 -10.32
N GLY A 308 -2.50 -12.53 -10.20
CA GLY A 308 -2.23 -11.76 -8.98
C GLY A 308 -0.74 -11.53 -8.74
N ASP A 309 -0.39 -11.26 -7.49
CA ASP A 309 0.98 -11.02 -7.06
C ASP A 309 1.82 -12.32 -7.05
N PRO A 310 3.17 -12.22 -7.11
CA PRO A 310 4.01 -13.34 -6.73
C PRO A 310 3.68 -13.81 -5.30
N LEU A 311 3.65 -15.13 -5.08
CA LEU A 311 3.41 -15.75 -3.79
C LEU A 311 4.69 -15.77 -2.95
N GLY A 312 4.58 -15.75 -1.62
CA GLY A 312 5.70 -15.90 -0.70
C GLY A 312 6.34 -14.58 -0.26
N ASP A 313 7.60 -14.61 0.20
CA ASP A 313 8.30 -13.44 0.75
C ASP A 313 8.53 -12.37 -0.35
N PRO A 314 8.06 -11.11 -0.16
CA PRO A 314 8.31 -10.00 -1.07
C PRO A 314 9.78 -9.78 -1.45
N LYS A 315 10.73 -10.15 -0.59
CA LYS A 315 12.17 -10.04 -0.88
C LYS A 315 12.61 -10.99 -2.01
N SER A 316 11.93 -12.12 -2.18
CA SER A 316 12.24 -13.13 -3.19
C SER A 316 11.39 -12.98 -4.46
N TRP A 317 10.44 -12.03 -4.49
CA TRP A 317 9.59 -11.76 -5.66
C TRP A 317 10.40 -11.43 -6.94
N PRO A 318 11.43 -10.56 -6.91
CA PRO A 318 12.21 -10.28 -8.13
C PRO A 318 12.84 -11.53 -8.74
N ALA A 319 13.35 -12.43 -7.89
CA ALA A 319 13.96 -13.68 -8.32
C ALA A 319 12.92 -14.67 -8.88
N ALA A 320 11.72 -14.71 -8.30
CA ALA A 320 10.60 -15.52 -8.82
C ALA A 320 10.13 -15.01 -10.19
N ILE A 321 9.99 -13.69 -10.36
CA ILE A 321 9.60 -13.07 -11.64
C ILE A 321 10.67 -13.35 -12.71
N GLU A 322 11.96 -13.23 -12.37
CA GLU A 322 13.05 -13.56 -13.30
C GLU A 322 13.03 -15.04 -13.70
N ALA A 323 12.84 -15.96 -12.74
CA ALA A 323 12.74 -17.39 -13.00
C ALA A 323 11.55 -17.70 -13.93
N TRP A 324 10.39 -17.08 -13.71
CA TRP A 324 9.21 -17.22 -14.55
C TRP A 324 9.44 -16.69 -15.97
N MET A 325 10.04 -15.50 -16.12
CA MET A 325 10.41 -14.97 -17.43
C MET A 325 11.38 -15.90 -18.16
N LYS A 326 12.35 -16.47 -17.45
CA LYS A 326 13.31 -17.43 -18.01
C LYS A 326 12.62 -18.72 -18.45
N ALA A 327 11.57 -19.17 -17.75
CA ALA A 327 10.75 -20.31 -18.13
C ALA A 327 9.89 -20.05 -19.39
N ALA A 328 9.42 -18.81 -19.58
CA ALA A 328 8.61 -18.43 -20.75
C ALA A 328 9.44 -18.30 -22.06
N ARG A 329 10.72 -17.88 -21.97
CA ARG A 329 11.59 -17.55 -23.13
C ARG A 329 11.76 -18.69 -24.16
N PRO A 330 12.09 -19.95 -23.80
CA PRO A 330 12.33 -21.03 -24.77
C PRO A 330 11.14 -21.33 -25.67
N TYR A 331 9.95 -20.93 -25.22
CA TYR A 331 8.67 -21.21 -25.87
C TYR A 331 8.08 -20.02 -26.61
N GLY A 332 8.71 -18.85 -26.52
CA GLY A 332 8.20 -17.62 -27.10
C GLY A 332 6.84 -17.21 -26.51
N TRP A 333 6.59 -17.54 -25.24
CA TRP A 333 5.39 -17.11 -24.54
C TRP A 333 5.54 -15.65 -24.13
N VAL A 334 4.51 -14.85 -24.38
CA VAL A 334 4.47 -13.45 -23.96
C VAL A 334 4.09 -13.39 -22.48
N PRO A 335 4.95 -12.92 -21.56
CA PRO A 335 4.62 -12.82 -20.15
C PRO A 335 3.67 -11.64 -19.89
N ALA A 336 2.62 -11.87 -19.13
CA ALA A 336 1.72 -10.84 -18.61
C ALA A 336 1.22 -11.23 -17.21
N ALA A 337 1.00 -10.27 -16.32
CA ALA A 337 0.40 -10.51 -15.01
C ALA A 337 -0.89 -9.71 -14.87
N ILE A 338 -1.95 -10.31 -14.34
CA ILE A 338 -3.28 -9.71 -14.24
C ILE A 338 -3.77 -9.73 -12.79
N GLY A 339 -4.45 -8.66 -12.38
CA GLY A 339 -5.05 -8.57 -11.05
C GLY A 339 -4.03 -8.30 -9.94
N THR A 340 -2.85 -7.81 -10.28
CA THR A 340 -1.79 -7.54 -9.31
C THR A 340 -2.20 -6.39 -8.41
N SER A 341 -1.87 -6.48 -7.12
CA SER A 341 -1.96 -5.35 -6.20
C SER A 341 -0.95 -4.27 -6.59
N ARG A 342 -0.97 -3.13 -5.89
CA ARG A 342 0.07 -2.09 -6.05
C ARG A 342 1.47 -2.64 -5.79
N ALA A 343 1.65 -3.44 -4.74
CA ALA A 343 2.96 -3.99 -4.39
C ALA A 343 3.47 -5.00 -5.44
N GLY A 344 2.58 -5.86 -5.94
CA GLY A 344 2.94 -6.78 -7.03
C GLY A 344 3.22 -6.05 -8.34
N ALA A 345 2.43 -5.04 -8.68
CA ALA A 345 2.65 -4.21 -9.86
C ALA A 345 4.01 -3.49 -9.82
N GLU A 346 4.41 -2.98 -8.66
CA GLU A 346 5.75 -2.41 -8.44
C GLU A 346 6.86 -3.45 -8.66
N ALA A 347 6.70 -4.67 -8.16
CA ALA A 347 7.66 -5.75 -8.37
C ALA A 347 7.78 -6.16 -9.85
N TYR A 348 6.66 -6.27 -10.57
CA TYR A 348 6.68 -6.50 -12.02
C TYR A 348 7.28 -5.32 -12.78
N HIS A 349 7.00 -4.08 -12.36
CA HIS A 349 7.57 -2.89 -12.98
C HIS A 349 9.09 -2.85 -12.85
N GLN A 350 9.63 -3.17 -11.66
CA GLN A 350 11.07 -3.31 -11.42
C GLN A 350 11.71 -4.40 -12.29
N ALA A 351 10.94 -5.44 -12.64
CA ALA A 351 11.36 -6.50 -13.56
C ALA A 351 11.21 -6.14 -15.07
N GLY A 352 10.85 -4.89 -15.39
CA GLY A 352 10.76 -4.38 -16.76
C GLY A 352 9.38 -4.46 -17.42
N PHE A 353 8.31 -4.62 -16.63
CA PHE A 353 6.94 -4.58 -17.16
C PHE A 353 6.38 -3.15 -17.14
N SER A 354 5.61 -2.80 -18.16
CA SER A 354 4.69 -1.67 -18.14
C SER A 354 3.43 -2.04 -17.35
N VAL A 355 2.85 -1.06 -16.66
CA VAL A 355 1.68 -1.25 -15.78
C VAL A 355 0.50 -0.46 -16.34
N LEU A 356 -0.67 -1.09 -16.44
CA LEU A 356 -1.92 -0.48 -16.85
C LEU A 356 -2.96 -0.70 -15.74
N ASP A 357 -3.69 0.36 -15.39
CA ASP A 357 -4.85 0.25 -14.49
C ASP A 357 -5.92 -0.64 -15.12
N LEU A 358 -6.32 -1.67 -14.38
CA LEU A 358 -7.33 -2.62 -14.80
C LEU A 358 -8.67 -2.38 -14.10
N GLY A 359 -8.72 -1.69 -12.96
CA GLY A 359 -9.91 -1.41 -12.13
C GLY A 359 -9.66 -1.65 -10.64
N ASP A 360 -10.72 -1.87 -9.86
CA ASP A 360 -10.63 -1.85 -8.39
C ASP A 360 -11.34 -3.02 -7.70
N GLU A 361 -10.79 -3.44 -6.57
CA GLU A 361 -11.32 -4.49 -5.72
C GLU A 361 -12.26 -4.01 -4.62
N ALA A 362 -13.34 -4.77 -4.50
CA ALA A 362 -14.41 -4.76 -3.52
C ALA A 362 -14.10 -5.04 -2.03
N ILE A 363 -13.37 -4.25 -1.24
CA ILE A 363 -13.07 -4.67 0.16
C ILE A 363 -14.05 -4.11 1.20
N VAL A 364 -14.79 -4.98 1.89
CA VAL A 364 -15.67 -4.61 3.01
C VAL A 364 -14.99 -4.92 4.34
N HIS A 365 -14.79 -3.89 5.17
CA HIS A 365 -14.32 -4.04 6.54
C HIS A 365 -15.48 -4.30 7.49
N THR A 366 -15.53 -5.50 8.08
CA THR A 366 -16.69 -5.95 8.87
C THR A 366 -16.89 -5.11 10.13
N GLY A 367 -15.80 -4.66 10.76
CA GLY A 367 -15.85 -3.77 11.94
C GLY A 367 -16.39 -2.36 11.69
N ARG A 368 -16.48 -1.92 10.42
CA ARG A 368 -17.08 -0.64 10.01
C ARG A 368 -18.41 -0.82 9.27
N PHE A 369 -18.87 -2.06 9.11
CA PHE A 369 -20.02 -2.36 8.27
C PHE A 369 -21.33 -2.12 9.02
N SER A 370 -22.22 -1.33 8.42
CA SER A 370 -23.54 -1.05 8.96
C SER A 370 -24.63 -0.95 7.89
N LEU A 371 -25.86 -1.25 8.31
CA LEU A 371 -27.09 -1.05 7.53
C LEU A 371 -27.76 0.31 7.77
N ARG A 372 -27.22 1.12 8.70
CA ARG A 372 -27.72 2.46 9.03
C ARG A 372 -27.28 3.49 7.97
N GLY A 373 -27.95 4.62 7.92
CA GLY A 373 -27.68 5.69 6.95
C GLY A 373 -28.58 5.68 5.70
N ALA A 374 -28.67 6.86 5.07
CA ALA A 374 -29.49 7.10 3.88
C ALA A 374 -28.94 6.36 2.65
N GLU A 375 -27.62 6.35 2.48
CA GLU A 375 -26.93 5.68 1.36
C GLU A 375 -27.15 4.16 1.36
N ARG A 376 -27.38 3.55 2.54
CA ARG A 376 -27.67 2.12 2.73
C ARG A 376 -29.16 1.74 2.55
N ALA A 377 -30.04 2.71 2.26
CA ALA A 377 -31.47 2.44 2.09
C ALA A 377 -31.80 1.38 1.01
N PRO A 378 -31.12 1.33 -0.15
CA PRO A 378 -31.32 0.26 -1.13
C PRO A 378 -30.95 -1.11 -0.60
N LEU A 379 -29.79 -1.23 0.08
CA LEU A 379 -29.31 -2.49 0.67
C LEU A 379 -30.28 -2.98 1.75
N ARG A 380 -30.67 -2.09 2.68
CA ARG A 380 -31.60 -2.41 3.77
C ARG A 380 -32.97 -2.87 3.27
N ARG A 381 -33.46 -2.29 2.16
CA ARG A 381 -34.71 -2.75 1.50
C ARG A 381 -34.59 -4.14 0.90
N ALA A 382 -33.46 -4.45 0.26
CA ALA A 382 -33.20 -5.76 -0.31
C ALA A 382 -33.12 -6.84 0.79
N VAL A 383 -32.33 -6.57 1.84
CA VAL A 383 -32.19 -7.44 3.02
C VAL A 383 -33.55 -7.69 3.67
N GLY A 384 -34.31 -6.63 3.98
CA GLY A 384 -35.63 -6.77 4.61
C GLY A 384 -36.68 -7.46 3.73
N HIS A 385 -36.51 -7.50 2.41
CA HIS A 385 -37.39 -8.27 1.52
C HIS A 385 -37.08 -9.78 1.61
N ALA A 386 -35.80 -10.16 1.60
CA ALA A 386 -35.39 -11.55 1.75
C ALA A 386 -35.75 -12.12 3.13
N GLU A 387 -35.56 -11.34 4.21
CA GLU A 387 -35.95 -11.75 5.57
C GLU A 387 -37.48 -11.99 5.67
N LYS A 388 -38.30 -11.10 5.08
CA LYS A 388 -39.77 -11.27 5.04
C LYS A 388 -40.22 -12.47 4.23
N ALA A 389 -39.43 -12.88 3.23
CA ALA A 389 -39.66 -14.10 2.47
C ALA A 389 -39.21 -15.38 3.20
N GLY A 390 -38.72 -15.25 4.45
CA GLY A 390 -38.34 -16.39 5.29
C GLY A 390 -36.93 -16.92 5.06
N VAL A 391 -36.09 -16.18 4.33
CA VAL A 391 -34.68 -16.56 4.09
C VAL A 391 -33.85 -16.30 5.35
N LYS A 392 -33.06 -17.29 5.75
CA LYS A 392 -32.06 -17.21 6.84
C LYS A 392 -30.69 -17.62 6.34
N VAL A 393 -29.62 -17.13 6.98
CA VAL A 393 -28.23 -17.43 6.58
C VAL A 393 -27.54 -18.35 7.59
N ARG A 394 -26.97 -19.45 7.09
CA ARG A 394 -26.10 -20.37 7.84
C ARG A 394 -24.67 -20.22 7.34
N MET A 395 -23.71 -20.13 8.26
CA MET A 395 -22.29 -20.02 7.94
C MET A 395 -21.52 -21.17 8.58
N ARG A 396 -20.67 -21.85 7.80
CA ARG A 396 -19.86 -23.01 8.23
C ARG A 396 -18.54 -23.05 7.46
N ARG A 397 -17.46 -23.60 8.02
CA ARG A 397 -16.28 -23.94 7.22
C ARG A 397 -16.57 -25.18 6.38
N HIS A 398 -15.92 -25.34 5.23
CA HIS A 398 -16.06 -26.54 4.40
C HIS A 398 -15.73 -27.81 5.19
N ALA A 399 -14.74 -27.75 6.09
CA ALA A 399 -14.37 -28.86 6.97
C ALA A 399 -15.49 -29.31 7.93
N ASP A 400 -16.41 -28.41 8.28
CA ASP A 400 -17.52 -28.67 9.20
C ASP A 400 -18.78 -29.25 8.49
N VAL A 401 -18.77 -29.29 7.15
CA VAL A 401 -19.89 -29.78 6.34
C VAL A 401 -19.64 -31.25 5.98
N PRO A 402 -20.57 -32.17 6.28
CA PRO A 402 -20.47 -33.57 5.84
C PRO A 402 -20.24 -33.68 4.33
N THR A 403 -19.34 -34.56 3.90
CA THR A 403 -18.91 -34.67 2.49
C THR A 403 -20.06 -34.92 1.52
N GLU A 404 -21.07 -35.70 1.92
CA GLU A 404 -22.28 -35.94 1.12
C GLU A 404 -23.12 -34.68 0.95
N GLU A 405 -23.24 -33.88 2.02
CA GLU A 405 -23.94 -32.60 2.00
C GLU A 405 -23.20 -31.60 1.11
N LEU A 406 -21.88 -31.46 1.27
CA LEU A 406 -21.07 -30.57 0.47
C LEU A 406 -21.11 -30.93 -1.02
N ALA A 407 -21.12 -32.23 -1.36
CA ALA A 407 -21.30 -32.70 -2.73
C ALA A 407 -22.68 -32.31 -3.31
N ARG A 408 -23.76 -32.42 -2.52
CA ARG A 408 -25.11 -32.00 -2.92
C ARG A 408 -25.17 -30.48 -3.16
N LEU A 409 -24.54 -29.67 -2.30
CA LEU A 409 -24.46 -28.22 -2.49
C LEU A 409 -23.68 -27.84 -3.76
N GLY A 410 -22.64 -28.62 -4.10
CA GLY A 410 -21.92 -28.46 -5.36
C GLY A 410 -22.79 -28.74 -6.58
N GLN A 411 -23.62 -29.79 -6.53
CA GLN A 411 -24.58 -30.09 -7.60
C GLN A 411 -25.60 -28.96 -7.79
N LEU A 412 -26.11 -28.38 -6.70
CA LEU A 412 -26.99 -27.21 -6.76
C LEU A 412 -26.29 -25.99 -7.37
N ALA A 413 -25.04 -25.72 -6.97
CA ALA A 413 -24.24 -24.63 -7.52
C ALA A 413 -24.00 -24.77 -9.03
N ASP A 414 -23.79 -26.00 -9.51
CA ASP A 414 -23.66 -26.32 -10.94
C ASP A 414 -25.00 -26.23 -11.69
N GLU A 415 -26.09 -26.71 -11.10
CA GLU A 415 -27.44 -26.61 -11.66
C GLU A 415 -27.85 -25.14 -11.85
N TRP A 416 -27.65 -24.31 -10.84
CA TRP A 416 -27.96 -22.88 -10.91
C TRP A 416 -27.05 -22.09 -11.84
N ARG A 417 -25.86 -22.61 -12.15
CA ARG A 417 -24.95 -22.02 -13.16
C ARG A 417 -25.43 -22.30 -14.59
N GLY A 418 -26.06 -23.46 -14.83
CA GLY A 418 -26.48 -23.89 -16.16
C GLY A 418 -25.30 -24.07 -17.15
N ASP A 419 -25.52 -23.71 -18.42
CA ASP A 419 -24.53 -23.84 -19.50
C ASP A 419 -23.45 -22.74 -19.50
N GLU A 420 -23.49 -21.79 -18.55
CA GLU A 420 -22.51 -20.70 -18.49
C GLU A 420 -21.11 -21.22 -18.13
N PRO A 421 -20.05 -20.80 -18.87
CA PRO A 421 -18.69 -21.15 -18.52
C PRO A 421 -18.31 -20.56 -17.16
N GLU A 422 -17.55 -21.31 -16.38
CA GLU A 422 -17.00 -20.83 -15.11
C GLU A 422 -16.02 -19.68 -15.39
N ARG A 423 -16.39 -18.47 -14.95
CA ARG A 423 -15.60 -17.24 -15.11
C ARG A 423 -14.64 -17.10 -13.93
N GLY A 424 -13.50 -16.43 -14.13
CA GLY A 424 -12.57 -16.07 -13.05
C GLY A 424 -11.28 -16.90 -13.03
N PHE A 425 -10.29 -16.55 -13.85
CA PHE A 425 -8.94 -17.12 -13.73
C PHE A 425 -8.21 -16.57 -12.51
N SER A 426 -8.41 -15.28 -12.23
CA SER A 426 -7.78 -14.57 -11.11
C SER A 426 -8.61 -14.60 -9.83
N MET A 427 -9.90 -14.95 -9.92
CA MET A 427 -10.89 -14.76 -8.84
C MET A 427 -11.80 -15.97 -8.59
N ALA A 428 -11.52 -17.13 -9.20
CA ALA A 428 -12.23 -18.36 -8.88
C ALA A 428 -11.26 -19.52 -8.73
N LEU A 429 -11.47 -20.33 -7.69
CA LEU A 429 -10.67 -21.50 -7.37
C LEU A 429 -10.94 -22.66 -8.35
N GLY A 430 -12.12 -22.66 -8.99
CA GLY A 430 -12.46 -23.58 -10.08
C GLY A 430 -12.61 -25.05 -9.66
N ARG A 431 -12.79 -25.31 -8.35
CA ARG A 431 -13.06 -26.62 -7.79
C ARG A 431 -13.97 -26.50 -6.57
N TRP A 432 -14.72 -27.56 -6.31
CA TRP A 432 -15.66 -27.67 -5.20
C TRP A 432 -15.43 -28.99 -4.47
N ASN A 433 -15.65 -29.03 -3.15
CA ASN A 433 -15.51 -30.24 -2.32
C ASN A 433 -14.10 -30.87 -2.31
N ASP A 434 -13.05 -30.05 -2.31
CA ASP A 434 -11.67 -30.52 -2.10
C ASP A 434 -11.33 -30.52 -0.60
N PRO A 435 -10.93 -31.65 0.00
CA PRO A 435 -10.57 -31.72 1.43
C PRO A 435 -9.43 -30.77 1.81
N ALA A 436 -8.56 -30.40 0.88
CA ALA A 436 -7.47 -29.46 1.12
C ALA A 436 -7.96 -28.00 1.27
N ASP A 437 -9.21 -27.71 0.94
CA ASP A 437 -9.83 -26.38 1.02
C ASP A 437 -10.85 -26.30 2.18
N GLY A 438 -10.62 -27.08 3.25
CA GLY A 438 -11.49 -27.14 4.43
C GLY A 438 -11.71 -25.80 5.14
N GLU A 439 -10.75 -24.89 5.05
CA GLU A 439 -10.81 -23.54 5.64
C GLU A 439 -11.69 -22.56 4.84
N CYS A 440 -12.17 -22.93 3.65
CA CYS A 440 -13.12 -22.10 2.91
C CYS A 440 -14.40 -21.89 3.73
N LEU A 441 -14.89 -20.66 3.76
CA LEU A 441 -16.10 -20.28 4.47
C LEU A 441 -17.30 -20.36 3.53
N LEU A 442 -18.31 -21.13 3.90
CA LEU A 442 -19.56 -21.27 3.17
C LEU A 442 -20.66 -20.48 3.88
N ALA A 443 -21.35 -19.60 3.15
CA ALA A 443 -22.58 -18.95 3.57
C ALA A 443 -23.76 -19.43 2.70
N GLU A 444 -24.76 -20.03 3.34
CA GLU A 444 -25.94 -20.63 2.71
C GLU A 444 -27.16 -19.79 3.04
N ALA A 445 -27.93 -19.41 2.02
CA ALA A 445 -29.27 -18.88 2.21
C ALA A 445 -30.28 -20.02 2.19
N VAL A 446 -31.08 -20.12 3.24
CA VAL A 446 -31.96 -21.27 3.52
C VAL A 446 -33.36 -20.80 3.89
N ILE A 447 -34.38 -21.37 3.25
CA ILE A 447 -35.79 -21.21 3.63
C ILE A 447 -36.21 -22.43 4.45
N GLY A 448 -36.98 -22.22 5.53
CA GLY A 448 -37.42 -23.32 6.39
C GLY A 448 -36.29 -23.97 7.21
N MET A 449 -35.22 -23.23 7.51
CA MET A 449 -34.06 -23.71 8.26
C MET A 449 -34.47 -24.44 9.56
N GLY A 450 -34.00 -25.68 9.73
CA GLY A 450 -34.31 -26.53 10.88
C GLY A 450 -35.67 -27.25 10.81
N THR A 451 -36.36 -27.20 9.67
CA THR A 451 -37.58 -27.97 9.41
C THR A 451 -37.31 -29.13 8.44
N PRO A 452 -38.16 -30.17 8.37
CA PRO A 452 -38.03 -31.24 7.38
C PRO A 452 -38.11 -30.76 5.91
N GLU A 453 -38.61 -29.55 5.68
CA GLU A 453 -38.78 -28.92 4.36
C GLU A 453 -37.66 -27.91 4.05
N GLU A 454 -36.49 -28.02 4.71
CA GLU A 454 -35.36 -27.11 4.51
C GLU A 454 -34.90 -27.06 3.03
N GLN A 455 -34.85 -25.85 2.48
CA GLN A 455 -34.44 -25.62 1.09
C GLN A 455 -33.33 -24.56 1.02
N VAL A 456 -32.18 -24.93 0.46
CA VAL A 456 -31.10 -24.00 0.14
C VAL A 456 -31.44 -23.24 -1.15
N VAL A 457 -31.40 -21.92 -1.10
CA VAL A 457 -31.78 -21.01 -2.20
C VAL A 457 -30.64 -20.08 -2.64
N GLY A 458 -29.51 -20.09 -1.93
CA GLY A 458 -28.32 -19.33 -2.30
C GLY A 458 -27.05 -19.87 -1.62
N LEU A 459 -25.92 -19.73 -2.30
CA LEU A 459 -24.62 -20.24 -1.89
C LEU A 459 -23.53 -19.20 -2.20
N LEU A 460 -22.83 -18.75 -1.16
CA LEU A 460 -21.57 -18.03 -1.27
C LEU A 460 -20.43 -18.85 -0.66
N SER A 461 -19.37 -19.10 -1.41
CA SER A 461 -18.13 -19.68 -0.88
C SER A 461 -17.05 -18.60 -0.88
N PHE A 462 -16.26 -18.54 0.18
CA PHE A 462 -15.14 -17.62 0.31
C PHE A 462 -13.85 -18.38 0.64
N VAL A 463 -12.78 -18.05 -0.08
CA VAL A 463 -11.43 -18.57 0.19
C VAL A 463 -10.74 -17.77 1.31
N PRO A 464 -9.82 -18.38 2.08
CA PRO A 464 -9.04 -17.66 3.09
C PRO A 464 -8.18 -16.54 2.50
N TRP A 465 -8.16 -15.39 3.17
CA TRP A 465 -7.24 -14.28 2.91
C TRP A 465 -6.44 -13.93 4.18
N GLY A 466 -5.39 -14.71 4.41
CA GLY A 466 -4.66 -14.71 5.68
C GLY A 466 -5.53 -15.23 6.84
N ARG A 467 -5.20 -14.82 8.07
CA ARG A 467 -5.89 -15.33 9.28
C ARG A 467 -7.25 -14.69 9.58
N ALA A 468 -7.51 -13.50 9.04
CA ALA A 468 -8.67 -12.68 9.43
C ALA A 468 -9.40 -12.06 8.23
N GLY A 469 -9.15 -12.55 7.01
CA GLY A 469 -9.82 -12.10 5.80
C GLY A 469 -10.40 -13.28 5.02
N VAL A 470 -11.40 -12.99 4.19
CA VAL A 470 -11.96 -13.94 3.23
C VAL A 470 -12.19 -13.25 1.88
N SER A 471 -12.05 -13.98 0.78
CA SER A 471 -12.28 -13.48 -0.58
C SER A 471 -13.35 -14.30 -1.27
N LEU A 472 -14.30 -13.66 -1.94
CA LEU A 472 -15.44 -14.32 -2.56
C LEU A 472 -15.00 -15.19 -3.75
N ASP A 473 -15.25 -16.50 -3.66
CA ASP A 473 -14.93 -17.45 -4.73
C ASP A 473 -16.16 -17.81 -5.56
N VAL A 474 -17.16 -18.41 -4.90
CA VAL A 474 -18.40 -18.84 -5.56
C VAL A 474 -19.53 -17.93 -5.11
N MET A 475 -20.29 -17.41 -6.07
CA MET A 475 -21.56 -16.73 -5.83
C MET A 475 -22.64 -17.35 -6.71
N ARG A 476 -23.57 -18.09 -6.10
CA ARG A 476 -24.68 -18.75 -6.79
C ARG A 476 -26.00 -18.51 -6.06
N ARG A 477 -27.07 -18.37 -6.84
CA ARG A 477 -28.41 -18.11 -6.34
C ARG A 477 -29.40 -18.91 -7.17
N SER A 478 -30.33 -19.59 -6.51
CA SER A 478 -31.44 -20.28 -7.20
C SER A 478 -32.24 -19.28 -8.07
N PRO A 479 -32.72 -19.69 -9.26
CA PRO A 479 -33.67 -18.91 -10.04
C PRO A 479 -34.93 -18.52 -9.24
N ASP A 480 -35.34 -19.37 -8.30
CA ASP A 480 -36.53 -19.18 -7.46
C ASP A 480 -36.23 -18.42 -6.16
N ALA A 481 -34.99 -17.97 -5.94
CA ALA A 481 -34.62 -17.28 -4.71
C ALA A 481 -35.27 -15.89 -4.62
N PRO A 482 -35.75 -15.48 -3.43
CA PRO A 482 -36.26 -14.13 -3.21
C PRO A 482 -35.24 -13.04 -3.57
N ASN A 483 -35.73 -11.89 -4.04
CA ASN A 483 -34.87 -10.74 -4.28
C ASN A 483 -34.18 -10.29 -2.98
N GLY A 484 -32.89 -9.93 -3.05
CA GLY A 484 -32.12 -9.57 -1.87
C GLY A 484 -31.44 -10.75 -1.14
N THR A 485 -31.59 -11.99 -1.62
CA THR A 485 -30.95 -13.17 -1.00
C THR A 485 -29.41 -13.04 -0.93
N THR A 486 -28.77 -12.58 -2.00
CA THR A 486 -27.31 -12.35 -2.03
C THR A 486 -26.90 -11.22 -1.09
N GLU A 487 -27.66 -10.12 -1.11
CA GLU A 487 -27.48 -8.99 -0.20
C GLU A 487 -27.58 -9.40 1.26
N LEU A 488 -28.54 -10.27 1.60
CA LEU A 488 -28.71 -10.82 2.94
C LEU A 488 -27.50 -11.68 3.34
N MET A 489 -27.01 -12.57 2.48
CA MET A 489 -25.85 -13.42 2.79
C MET A 489 -24.58 -12.61 3.07
N ILE A 490 -24.26 -11.61 2.24
CA ILE A 490 -23.09 -10.74 2.46
C ILE A 490 -23.28 -9.88 3.72
N THR A 491 -24.50 -9.34 3.92
CA THR A 491 -24.82 -8.53 5.10
C THR A 491 -24.70 -9.34 6.38
N ASP A 492 -25.22 -10.56 6.42
CA ASP A 492 -25.13 -11.44 7.59
C ASP A 492 -23.70 -11.87 7.86
N LEU A 493 -22.90 -12.16 6.82
CA LEU A 493 -21.47 -12.39 6.96
C LEU A 493 -20.79 -11.21 7.65
N CYS A 494 -21.07 -9.97 7.24
CA CYS A 494 -20.48 -8.79 7.86
C CYS A 494 -20.99 -8.55 9.29
N ARG A 495 -22.28 -8.75 9.56
CA ARG A 495 -22.89 -8.54 10.89
C ARG A 495 -22.48 -9.59 11.92
N ARG A 496 -22.22 -10.82 11.48
CA ARG A 496 -21.87 -11.98 12.31
C ARG A 496 -20.42 -12.41 12.09
N ALA A 497 -19.58 -11.48 11.62
CA ALA A 497 -18.21 -11.78 11.23
C ALA A 497 -17.34 -12.27 12.39
N ASP A 498 -17.64 -11.82 13.61
CA ASP A 498 -16.97 -12.27 14.85
C ASP A 498 -17.21 -13.75 15.15
N GLU A 499 -18.37 -14.32 14.75
CA GLU A 499 -18.68 -15.75 14.93
C GLU A 499 -17.73 -16.65 14.11
N VAL A 500 -17.20 -16.11 13.00
CA VAL A 500 -16.37 -16.84 12.02
C VAL A 500 -14.93 -16.30 11.93
N GLY A 501 -14.59 -15.30 12.74
CA GLY A 501 -13.23 -14.73 12.83
C GLY A 501 -12.81 -13.85 11.65
N VAL A 502 -13.77 -13.21 10.96
CA VAL A 502 -13.52 -12.42 9.74
C VAL A 502 -13.55 -10.92 10.01
N ARG A 503 -12.52 -10.19 9.57
CA ARG A 503 -12.39 -8.72 9.71
C ARG A 503 -12.50 -7.96 8.39
N ARG A 504 -12.24 -8.65 7.28
CA ARG A 504 -12.26 -8.08 5.92
C ARG A 504 -12.80 -9.10 4.93
N VAL A 505 -13.66 -8.66 4.03
CA VAL A 505 -14.32 -9.48 3.01
C VAL A 505 -14.04 -8.85 1.66
N SER A 506 -13.33 -9.54 0.77
CA SER A 506 -13.28 -9.14 -0.64
C SER A 506 -14.51 -9.66 -1.38
N LEU A 507 -15.19 -8.75 -2.09
CA LEU A 507 -16.35 -9.00 -2.95
C LEU A 507 -15.95 -9.07 -4.44
N ASN A 508 -14.70 -9.45 -4.71
CA ASN A 508 -14.08 -9.52 -6.03
C ASN A 508 -13.83 -8.17 -6.71
N PHE A 509 -12.96 -8.23 -7.71
CA PHE A 509 -12.46 -7.09 -8.45
C PHE A 509 -13.36 -6.73 -9.65
N ALA A 510 -13.63 -5.43 -9.80
CA ALA A 510 -14.44 -4.85 -10.87
C ALA A 510 -13.54 -4.19 -11.93
N MET A 511 -13.47 -4.81 -13.12
CA MET A 511 -12.69 -4.27 -14.24
C MET A 511 -13.22 -2.91 -14.73
N PHE A 512 -12.29 -2.00 -15.03
CA PHE A 512 -12.47 -0.69 -15.66
C PHE A 512 -13.36 0.29 -14.89
N ARG A 513 -13.41 0.18 -13.56
CA ARG A 513 -14.17 1.11 -12.70
C ARG A 513 -13.80 2.57 -12.98
N SER A 514 -12.51 2.92 -12.95
CA SER A 514 -12.02 4.30 -13.14
C SER A 514 -12.63 4.95 -14.40
N VAL A 515 -12.76 4.18 -15.50
CA VAL A 515 -13.38 4.63 -16.75
C VAL A 515 -14.91 4.85 -16.62
N PHE A 516 -15.61 4.11 -15.76
CA PHE A 516 -17.04 4.28 -15.51
C PHE A 516 -17.34 5.48 -14.60
N GLU A 517 -16.48 5.74 -13.61
CA GLU A 517 -16.61 6.83 -12.64
C GLU A 517 -16.18 8.17 -13.25
N GLU A 518 -14.93 8.27 -13.72
CA GLU A 518 -14.39 9.49 -14.36
C GLU A 518 -15.14 9.85 -15.64
N GLY A 519 -15.59 8.84 -16.40
CA GLY A 519 -16.39 9.04 -17.62
C GLY A 519 -17.83 9.52 -17.37
N ALA A 520 -18.29 9.54 -16.10
CA ALA A 520 -19.61 10.04 -15.69
C ALA A 520 -19.57 11.45 -15.09
N GLU A 521 -18.40 11.96 -14.74
CA GLU A 521 -18.22 13.28 -14.12
C GLU A 521 -18.36 14.45 -15.11
N ILE A 522 -18.79 15.60 -14.58
CA ILE A 522 -18.90 16.86 -15.32
C ILE A 522 -17.48 17.42 -15.52
N GLY A 523 -16.83 16.98 -16.60
CA GLY A 523 -15.45 17.35 -16.92
C GLY A 523 -14.72 16.35 -17.82
N ALA A 524 -15.27 15.13 -17.96
CA ALA A 524 -14.65 14.05 -18.74
C ALA A 524 -14.41 14.44 -20.22
N GLY A 525 -13.16 14.29 -20.69
CA GLY A 525 -12.76 14.59 -22.06
C GLY A 525 -13.43 13.69 -23.12
N PRO A 526 -13.38 14.08 -24.43
CA PRO A 526 -14.09 13.38 -25.51
C PRO A 526 -13.72 11.89 -25.65
N VAL A 527 -12.46 11.56 -25.38
CA VAL A 527 -11.90 10.20 -25.50
C VAL A 527 -12.44 9.27 -24.40
N LEU A 528 -12.46 9.71 -23.14
CA LEU A 528 -13.05 8.93 -22.04
C LEU A 528 -14.54 8.67 -22.27
N ARG A 529 -15.28 9.65 -22.80
CA ARG A 529 -16.72 9.48 -23.12
C ARG A 529 -16.95 8.44 -24.22
N LEU A 530 -16.08 8.41 -25.23
CA LEU A 530 -16.14 7.41 -26.30
C LEU A 530 -15.82 6.01 -25.77
N TRP A 531 -14.75 5.90 -24.97
CA TRP A 531 -14.36 4.64 -24.32
C TRP A 531 -15.44 4.11 -23.38
N ARG A 532 -16.07 4.97 -22.57
CA ARG A 532 -17.22 4.61 -21.74
C ARG A 532 -18.39 4.08 -22.59
N ARG A 533 -18.72 4.72 -23.72
CA ARG A 533 -19.78 4.24 -24.63
C ARG A 533 -19.46 2.85 -25.19
N ILE A 534 -18.21 2.60 -25.57
CA ILE A 534 -17.74 1.30 -26.06
C ILE A 534 -17.84 0.25 -24.95
N LEU A 535 -17.38 0.56 -23.74
CA LEU A 535 -17.44 -0.35 -22.59
C LEU A 535 -18.88 -0.64 -22.15
N VAL A 536 -19.78 0.36 -22.16
CA VAL A 536 -21.22 0.15 -21.88
C VAL A 536 -21.87 -0.73 -22.95
N PHE A 537 -21.53 -0.55 -24.23
CA PHE A 537 -21.99 -1.44 -25.30
C PHE A 537 -21.50 -2.88 -25.08
N LEU A 538 -20.21 -3.06 -24.78
CA LEU A 538 -19.60 -4.37 -24.50
C LEU A 538 -20.12 -5.03 -23.21
N SER A 539 -20.51 -4.22 -22.22
CA SER A 539 -21.09 -4.70 -20.95
C SER A 539 -22.41 -5.47 -21.14
N ARG A 540 -23.10 -5.30 -22.29
CA ARG A 540 -24.28 -6.09 -22.65
C ARG A 540 -23.98 -7.58 -22.82
N TRP A 541 -22.72 -7.92 -23.12
CA TRP A 541 -22.25 -9.30 -23.25
C TRP A 541 -21.37 -9.76 -22.07
N TRP A 542 -20.75 -8.84 -21.33
CA TRP A 542 -19.76 -9.15 -20.28
C TRP A 542 -20.10 -8.68 -18.85
N GLN A 543 -21.27 -8.07 -18.61
CA GLN A 543 -21.83 -7.76 -17.27
C GLN A 543 -20.96 -6.93 -16.30
N MET A 544 -19.88 -6.28 -16.75
CA MET A 544 -18.92 -5.56 -15.88
C MET A 544 -19.56 -4.43 -15.02
N GLU A 545 -20.51 -3.67 -15.56
CA GLU A 545 -21.18 -2.57 -14.84
C GLU A 545 -22.09 -3.08 -13.70
N SER A 546 -22.65 -4.29 -13.84
CA SER A 546 -23.55 -4.86 -12.84
C SER A 546 -22.82 -5.25 -11.56
N LEU A 547 -21.56 -5.72 -11.68
CA LEU A 547 -20.72 -6.10 -10.55
C LEU A 547 -20.33 -4.88 -9.72
N TYR A 548 -19.85 -3.81 -10.37
CA TYR A 548 -19.54 -2.54 -9.72
C TYR A 548 -20.76 -2.00 -8.93
N ARG A 549 -21.92 -1.90 -9.58
CA ARG A 549 -23.16 -1.42 -8.93
C ARG A 549 -23.64 -2.33 -7.81
N SER A 550 -23.40 -3.63 -7.89
CA SER A 550 -23.72 -4.58 -6.83
C SER A 550 -22.84 -4.36 -5.61
N ASN A 551 -21.54 -4.19 -5.82
CA ASN A 551 -20.55 -4.01 -4.75
C ASN A 551 -20.65 -2.63 -4.09
N LEU A 552 -20.99 -1.58 -4.86
CA LEU A 552 -21.13 -0.21 -4.35
C LEU A 552 -22.17 -0.09 -3.22
N LYS A 553 -23.20 -0.94 -3.21
CA LYS A 553 -24.23 -0.99 -2.15
C LYS A 553 -23.63 -1.27 -0.76
N TYR A 554 -22.45 -1.88 -0.70
CA TYR A 554 -21.76 -2.23 0.53
C TYR A 554 -20.78 -1.15 1.03
N GLN A 555 -20.66 0.00 0.32
CA GLN A 555 -19.60 1.02 0.49
C GLN A 555 -18.24 0.41 0.88
N PRO A 556 -17.67 -0.40 -0.01
CA PRO A 556 -16.36 -1.00 0.22
C PRO A 556 -15.24 0.02 0.04
N ASP A 557 -14.07 -0.31 0.58
CA ASP A 557 -12.80 0.36 0.29
C ASP A 557 -12.26 -0.11 -1.07
N TRP A 558 -11.91 0.91 -1.87
CA TRP A 558 -11.31 0.93 -3.20
C TRP A 558 -9.86 0.47 -3.30
N GLU A 559 -9.53 -0.81 -3.57
CA GLU A 559 -8.12 -1.19 -3.83
C GLU A 559 -7.81 -1.41 -5.33
N PRO A 560 -6.89 -0.65 -5.94
CA PRO A 560 -6.62 -0.74 -7.37
C PRO A 560 -5.88 -2.03 -7.75
N ARG A 561 -6.23 -2.55 -8.93
CA ARG A 561 -5.70 -3.77 -9.54
C ARG A 561 -5.16 -3.48 -10.92
N PHE A 562 -4.01 -4.07 -11.24
CA PHE A 562 -3.26 -3.72 -12.45
C PHE A 562 -3.06 -4.90 -13.40
N LEU A 563 -2.82 -4.57 -14.68
CA LEU A 563 -2.30 -5.46 -15.72
C LEU A 563 -0.85 -5.06 -16.02
N CYS A 564 0.08 -6.01 -15.85
CA CYS A 564 1.49 -5.82 -16.16
C CYS A 564 1.86 -6.55 -17.47
N PHE A 565 2.53 -5.87 -18.39
CA PHE A 565 2.95 -6.43 -19.70
C PHE A 565 4.30 -5.86 -20.16
N GLN A 566 5.07 -6.60 -20.97
CA GLN A 566 6.40 -6.14 -21.43
C GLN A 566 6.36 -5.21 -22.66
N ASP A 567 5.48 -5.50 -23.63
CA ASP A 567 5.43 -4.81 -24.92
C ASP A 567 3.98 -4.43 -25.28
N GLY A 568 3.76 -3.12 -25.51
CA GLY A 568 2.45 -2.58 -25.91
C GLY A 568 1.93 -3.14 -27.24
N GLY A 569 2.82 -3.54 -28.16
CA GLY A 569 2.44 -4.16 -29.43
C GLY A 569 1.76 -5.53 -29.27
N GLN A 570 1.95 -6.19 -28.12
CA GLN A 570 1.34 -7.48 -27.81
C GLN A 570 0.01 -7.36 -27.04
N LEU A 571 -0.44 -6.15 -26.67
CA LEU A 571 -1.67 -5.95 -25.91
C LEU A 571 -2.92 -6.62 -26.52
N PRO A 572 -3.16 -6.61 -27.85
CA PRO A 572 -4.31 -7.32 -28.41
C PRO A 572 -4.27 -8.83 -28.15
N ARG A 573 -3.06 -9.42 -28.21
CA ARG A 573 -2.85 -10.84 -27.95
C ARG A 573 -2.98 -11.16 -26.46
N ILE A 574 -2.44 -10.30 -25.59
CA ILE A 574 -2.58 -10.39 -24.14
C ILE A 574 -4.06 -10.30 -23.76
N GLY A 575 -4.80 -9.35 -24.33
CA GLY A 575 -6.25 -9.20 -24.12
C GLY A 575 -7.04 -10.43 -24.54
N LEU A 576 -6.72 -11.05 -25.68
CA LEU A 576 -7.34 -12.32 -26.09
C LEU A 576 -6.99 -13.46 -25.12
N GLY A 577 -5.74 -13.57 -24.70
CA GLY A 577 -5.30 -14.58 -23.73
C GLY A 577 -6.01 -14.43 -22.39
N VAL A 578 -6.07 -13.22 -21.86
CA VAL A 578 -6.80 -12.86 -20.63
C VAL A 578 -8.30 -13.14 -20.79
N GLY A 579 -8.90 -12.76 -21.91
CA GLY A 579 -10.32 -13.01 -22.17
C GLY A 579 -10.68 -14.50 -22.23
N ILE A 580 -9.77 -15.34 -22.74
CA ILE A 580 -9.93 -16.81 -22.72
C ILE A 580 -9.73 -17.35 -21.30
N ALA A 581 -8.71 -16.87 -20.57
CA ALA A 581 -8.40 -17.31 -19.22
C ALA A 581 -9.55 -16.97 -18.24
N GLU A 582 -10.00 -15.72 -18.23
CA GLU A 582 -11.10 -15.23 -17.37
C GLU A 582 -12.49 -15.75 -17.78
N GLY A 583 -12.61 -16.40 -18.95
CA GLY A 583 -13.86 -16.99 -19.44
C GLY A 583 -14.80 -16.01 -20.17
N PHE A 584 -14.34 -14.81 -20.50
CA PHE A 584 -15.09 -13.82 -21.30
C PHE A 584 -15.21 -14.20 -22.79
N VAL A 585 -14.28 -15.02 -23.29
CA VAL A 585 -14.23 -15.48 -24.68
C VAL A 585 -14.39 -17.00 -24.74
N GLY A 586 -15.54 -17.46 -25.23
CA GLY A 586 -15.83 -18.88 -25.41
C GLY A 586 -15.15 -19.48 -26.65
N MET A 587 -14.46 -20.61 -26.48
CA MET A 587 -13.92 -21.38 -27.61
C MET A 587 -15.03 -22.24 -28.25
N PRO A 588 -15.20 -22.24 -29.59
CA PRO A 588 -16.24 -23.05 -30.24
C PRO A 588 -16.01 -24.55 -29.98
N ARG A 589 -17.09 -25.36 -29.87
CA ARG A 589 -17.04 -26.81 -29.55
C ARG A 589 -15.95 -27.63 -30.25
N PRO A 590 -15.69 -27.51 -31.57
CA PRO A 590 -14.61 -28.28 -32.21
C PRO A 590 -13.23 -27.91 -31.68
N PHE A 591 -13.05 -26.72 -31.08
CA PHE A 591 -11.81 -26.19 -30.47
C PHE A 591 -11.77 -26.34 -28.94
N ARG A 592 -12.79 -26.94 -28.32
CA ARG A 592 -12.80 -27.25 -26.88
C ARG A 592 -11.87 -28.46 -26.65
N PRO A 593 -10.86 -28.37 -25.76
CA PRO A 593 -9.99 -29.50 -25.49
C PRO A 593 -10.80 -30.66 -24.87
N LEU A 594 -10.56 -31.89 -25.34
CA LEU A 594 -11.01 -33.11 -24.65
C LEU A 594 -10.19 -33.23 -23.36
N ARG A 595 -10.85 -33.36 -22.20
CA ARG A 595 -10.19 -33.69 -20.92
C ARG A 595 -9.52 -35.06 -21.09
N GLY A 596 -8.19 -35.09 -21.14
CA GLY A 596 -7.40 -36.32 -21.12
C GLY A 596 -6.98 -36.66 -19.69
N ASP A 597 -6.86 -37.95 -19.41
CA ASP A 597 -6.41 -38.47 -18.11
C ASP A 597 -5.05 -37.91 -17.71
N ALA A 598 -4.92 -37.57 -16.42
CA ALA A 598 -3.74 -36.94 -15.84
C ALA A 598 -2.49 -37.82 -16.02
N ALA A 599 -1.54 -37.36 -16.84
CA ALA A 599 -0.20 -37.94 -16.89
C ALA A 599 0.64 -37.42 -15.72
N VAL A 600 1.49 -38.27 -15.16
CA VAL A 600 2.41 -37.94 -14.06
C VAL A 600 3.36 -36.80 -14.46
N VAL A 601 3.20 -35.63 -13.83
CA VAL A 601 3.99 -34.41 -14.06
C VAL A 601 5.25 -34.43 -13.18
N SER A 602 6.39 -33.99 -13.70
CA SER A 602 7.62 -33.84 -12.90
C SER A 602 7.55 -32.57 -12.03
N SER A 603 7.59 -32.74 -10.71
CA SER A 603 7.60 -31.64 -9.73
C SER A 603 8.93 -30.86 -9.77
N ASN A 604 8.85 -29.53 -9.65
CA ASN A 604 9.99 -28.63 -9.40
C ASN A 604 9.89 -28.00 -8.00
N ALA A 605 9.10 -28.58 -7.10
CA ALA A 605 8.88 -28.05 -5.77
C ALA A 605 10.19 -28.05 -4.97
N PRO A 606 10.49 -26.96 -4.23
CA PRO A 606 11.59 -26.97 -3.28
C PRO A 606 11.33 -28.00 -2.19
N ASP A 607 12.40 -28.53 -1.59
CA ASP A 607 12.30 -29.43 -0.44
C ASP A 607 11.56 -28.70 0.70
N LEU A 608 10.44 -29.27 1.15
CA LEU A 608 9.60 -28.66 2.19
C LEU A 608 10.34 -28.52 3.53
N SER A 609 11.43 -29.28 3.72
CA SER A 609 12.34 -29.13 4.87
C SER A 609 12.97 -27.74 4.98
N VAL A 610 13.09 -27.00 3.86
CA VAL A 610 13.53 -25.60 3.83
C VAL A 610 12.55 -24.69 4.58
N PHE A 611 11.27 -25.07 4.63
CA PHE A 611 10.26 -24.32 5.37
C PHE A 611 10.13 -24.76 6.84
N GLU A 612 10.61 -25.94 7.23
CA GLU A 612 10.41 -26.54 8.57
C GLU A 612 11.39 -26.06 9.67
N VAL A 613 12.39 -25.22 9.37
CA VAL A 613 13.31 -24.73 10.42
C VAL A 613 13.45 -23.22 10.39
N GLU A 614 12.48 -22.55 11.03
CA GLU A 614 12.74 -21.41 11.92
C GLU A 614 11.45 -21.14 12.74
N GLU A 615 11.17 -21.99 13.72
CA GLU A 615 10.73 -21.40 14.98
C GLU A 615 11.89 -20.46 15.34
N GLN A 616 11.66 -19.14 15.37
CA GLN A 616 12.70 -18.17 15.68
C GLN A 616 13.20 -18.48 17.10
N VAL A 617 14.16 -19.40 17.22
CA VAL A 617 15.03 -19.52 18.38
C VAL A 617 15.76 -18.20 18.38
N ARG A 618 15.20 -17.27 19.14
CA ARG A 618 15.70 -15.91 19.26
C ARG A 618 17.15 -16.04 19.69
N ARG A 619 18.10 -15.88 18.75
CA ARG A 619 19.53 -15.96 19.05
C ARG A 619 19.84 -14.78 19.94
N TYR A 620 19.90 -15.05 21.24
CA TYR A 620 20.23 -14.05 22.24
C TYR A 620 21.70 -13.65 22.06
N PRO A 621 22.02 -12.35 22.17
CA PRO A 621 23.40 -11.91 22.35
C PRO A 621 24.07 -12.64 23.51
N GLU A 622 25.39 -12.81 23.45
CA GLU A 622 26.17 -13.58 24.43
C GLU A 622 25.88 -13.16 25.89
N GLN A 623 25.79 -11.86 26.16
CA GLN A 623 25.51 -11.36 27.51
C GLN A 623 24.10 -11.71 28.00
N GLU A 624 23.10 -11.73 27.13
CA GLU A 624 21.74 -12.13 27.51
C GLU A 624 21.68 -13.64 27.79
N ARG A 625 22.41 -14.44 27.02
CA ARG A 625 22.55 -15.89 27.27
C ARG A 625 23.17 -16.17 28.63
N ILE A 626 24.31 -15.55 28.94
CA ILE A 626 25.01 -15.74 30.24
C ILE A 626 24.12 -15.30 31.41
N ARG A 627 23.40 -14.18 31.28
CA ARG A 627 22.49 -13.70 32.35
C ARG A 627 21.32 -14.64 32.60
N ARG A 628 20.81 -15.29 31.55
CA ARG A 628 19.78 -16.33 31.67
C ARG A 628 20.32 -17.59 32.34
N GLU A 629 21.50 -18.06 31.92
CA GLU A 629 22.19 -19.20 32.56
C GLU A 629 22.43 -18.95 34.06
N LYS A 630 22.79 -17.71 34.44
CA LYS A 630 22.88 -17.32 35.85
C LYS A 630 21.54 -17.29 36.57
N ALA A 631 20.46 -16.87 35.91
CA ALA A 631 19.12 -16.92 36.48
C ALA A 631 18.70 -18.38 36.75
N ASP A 632 18.98 -19.28 35.81
CA ASP A 632 18.73 -20.71 35.96
C ASP A 632 19.55 -21.30 37.12
N HIS A 633 20.84 -20.94 37.23
CA HIS A 633 21.67 -21.35 38.36
C HIS A 633 21.15 -20.84 39.72
N LEU A 634 20.62 -19.62 39.77
CA LEU A 634 19.98 -19.10 40.99
C LEU A 634 18.79 -19.98 41.38
N ILE A 635 17.92 -20.30 40.42
CA ILE A 635 16.76 -21.18 40.62
C ILE A 635 17.21 -22.56 41.12
N ASP A 636 18.20 -23.18 40.46
CA ASP A 636 18.74 -24.48 40.83
C ASP A 636 19.36 -24.50 42.23
N SER A 637 19.91 -23.36 42.67
CA SER A 637 20.44 -23.18 44.03
C SER A 637 19.38 -22.86 45.10
N GLY A 638 18.09 -22.84 44.72
CA GLY A 638 16.98 -22.51 45.61
C GLY A 638 16.82 -21.01 45.90
N VAL A 639 17.48 -20.15 45.12
CA VAL A 639 17.36 -18.69 45.21
C VAL A 639 16.43 -18.21 44.10
N ASP A 640 15.27 -17.67 44.47
CA ASP A 640 14.36 -17.06 43.51
C ASP A 640 15.00 -15.77 42.92
N PRO A 641 15.27 -15.70 41.61
CA PRO A 641 15.82 -14.51 40.96
C PRO A 641 14.81 -13.34 40.84
N TRP A 642 13.52 -13.57 41.10
CA TRP A 642 12.46 -12.56 41.10
C TRP A 642 11.52 -12.74 42.31
N PRO A 643 12.03 -12.60 43.55
CA PRO A 643 11.29 -12.94 44.75
C PRO A 643 10.16 -11.95 45.07
N MET A 644 9.30 -12.36 46.01
CA MET A 644 8.31 -11.46 46.59
C MET A 644 8.96 -10.24 47.29
N SER A 645 8.29 -9.09 47.18
CA SER A 645 8.78 -7.81 47.70
C SER A 645 8.99 -7.82 49.21
N LYS A 646 10.07 -7.16 49.65
CA LYS A 646 10.31 -6.79 51.05
C LYS A 646 10.78 -5.34 51.06
N PRO A 647 10.07 -4.42 51.72
CA PRO A 647 10.44 -3.01 51.69
C PRO A 647 11.79 -2.79 52.41
N PRO A 648 12.67 -1.92 51.87
CA PRO A 648 13.83 -1.46 52.59
C PRO A 648 13.42 -0.58 53.77
N SER A 649 14.31 -0.42 54.76
CA SER A 649 14.05 0.42 55.93
C SER A 649 14.34 1.90 55.68
N HIS A 650 15.16 2.21 54.67
CA HIS A 650 15.57 3.57 54.30
C HIS A 650 15.64 3.72 52.79
N GLU A 651 15.51 4.95 52.29
CA GLU A 651 15.86 5.30 50.92
C GLU A 651 17.39 5.51 50.81
N VAL A 652 17.93 5.39 49.60
CA VAL A 652 19.39 5.56 49.39
C VAL A 652 19.87 6.97 49.76
N LYS A 653 19.04 8.01 49.55
CA LYS A 653 19.39 9.40 49.92
C LYS A 653 19.60 9.59 51.43
N ASP A 654 18.97 8.75 52.26
CA ASP A 654 18.98 8.92 53.72
C ASP A 654 20.27 8.36 54.34
N VAL A 655 20.97 7.48 53.62
CA VAL A 655 22.16 6.76 54.13
C VAL A 655 23.24 7.70 54.63
N ASP A 656 23.46 8.82 53.95
CA ASP A 656 24.53 9.76 54.31
C ASP A 656 24.24 10.51 55.62
N GLY A 657 22.96 10.72 55.94
CA GLY A 657 22.50 11.40 57.15
C GLY A 657 22.40 10.52 58.39
N LEU A 658 22.59 9.20 58.26
CA LEU A 658 22.56 8.28 59.40
C LEU A 658 23.85 8.33 60.23
N GLU A 659 23.72 8.11 61.53
CA GLU A 659 24.86 7.98 62.45
C GLU A 659 25.75 6.78 62.08
N GLU A 660 27.05 6.90 62.35
CA GLU A 660 28.01 5.83 62.09
C GLU A 660 27.69 4.59 62.95
N GLY A 661 27.58 3.42 62.32
CA GLY A 661 27.16 2.17 62.95
C GLY A 661 25.65 1.89 62.92
N ALA A 662 24.81 2.84 62.51
CA ALA A 662 23.36 2.65 62.41
C ALA A 662 23.00 1.49 61.47
N ARG A 663 22.05 0.63 61.88
CA ARG A 663 21.56 -0.48 61.06
C ARG A 663 20.56 0.02 60.02
N LEU A 664 20.69 -0.46 58.79
CA LEU A 664 19.81 -0.10 57.70
C LEU A 664 19.65 -1.25 56.70
N SER A 665 18.55 -1.21 55.96
CA SER A 665 18.38 -1.96 54.72
C SER A 665 17.98 -1.02 53.60
N VAL A 666 18.60 -1.19 52.44
CA VAL A 666 18.37 -0.40 51.22
C VAL A 666 18.24 -1.34 50.03
N SER A 667 17.49 -0.92 49.02
CA SER A 667 17.28 -1.69 47.79
C SER A 667 17.44 -0.79 46.58
N GLY A 668 18.05 -1.29 45.52
CA GLY A 668 18.33 -0.50 44.32
C GLY A 668 19.03 -1.29 43.23
N ARG A 669 19.36 -0.60 42.14
CA ARG A 669 20.04 -1.18 40.97
C ARG A 669 21.56 -1.08 41.12
N ALA A 670 22.27 -2.18 40.86
CA ALA A 670 23.72 -2.19 40.82
C ALA A 670 24.23 -1.55 39.50
N LEU A 671 24.69 -0.30 39.56
CA LEU A 671 25.20 0.46 38.39
C LEU A 671 26.72 0.44 38.24
N GLY A 672 27.42 -0.13 39.22
CA GLY A 672 28.86 -0.34 39.17
C GLY A 672 29.27 -1.42 40.15
N ILE A 673 30.15 -2.32 39.73
CA ILE A 673 30.69 -3.39 40.57
C ILE A 673 32.21 -3.41 40.39
N ARG A 674 32.96 -3.37 41.48
CA ARG A 674 34.44 -3.43 41.51
C ARG A 674 34.88 -4.49 42.51
N ASP A 675 35.48 -5.56 42.01
CA ASP A 675 35.94 -6.70 42.82
C ASP A 675 37.47 -6.65 43.01
N PHE A 676 37.90 -6.70 44.27
CA PHE A 676 39.32 -6.75 44.68
C PHE A 676 39.67 -8.07 45.39
N GLY A 677 38.91 -9.14 45.13
CA GLY A 677 39.08 -10.48 45.69
C GLY A 677 38.45 -10.61 47.09
N GLY A 678 39.01 -9.93 48.08
CA GLY A 678 38.51 -9.98 49.47
C GLY A 678 37.48 -8.91 49.82
N VAL A 679 37.28 -7.93 48.94
CA VAL A 679 36.34 -6.81 49.10
C VAL A 679 35.69 -6.49 47.76
N ILE A 680 34.37 -6.34 47.73
CA ILE A 680 33.60 -5.90 46.56
C ILE A 680 32.92 -4.57 46.87
N PHE A 681 33.09 -3.59 45.98
CA PHE A 681 32.39 -2.31 46.03
C PHE A 681 31.28 -2.30 44.99
N VAL A 682 30.09 -1.86 45.38
CA VAL A 682 28.93 -1.74 44.49
C VAL A 682 28.38 -0.32 44.55
N GLU A 683 28.12 0.29 43.41
CA GLU A 683 27.36 1.54 43.30
C GLU A 683 25.87 1.17 43.19
N LEU A 684 25.14 1.32 44.29
CA LEU A 684 23.70 1.06 44.35
C LEU A 684 22.93 2.35 44.07
N CYS A 685 21.97 2.30 43.14
CA CYS A 685 21.16 3.45 42.76
C CYS A 685 19.67 3.11 42.89
N ASP A 686 18.92 3.90 43.65
CA ASP A 686 17.45 3.85 43.69
C ASP A 686 16.87 5.13 43.05
N TRP A 687 15.56 5.38 43.22
CA TRP A 687 14.91 6.60 42.72
C TRP A 687 15.50 7.89 43.30
N THR A 688 15.97 7.84 44.54
CA THR A 688 16.38 8.98 45.36
C THR A 688 17.82 9.39 45.17
N GLY A 689 18.72 8.43 44.93
CA GLY A 689 20.13 8.74 44.82
C GLY A 689 21.02 7.52 44.60
N ARG A 690 22.29 7.67 44.96
CA ARG A 690 23.32 6.64 44.86
C ARG A 690 24.04 6.49 46.19
N THR A 691 24.42 5.26 46.54
CA THR A 691 25.29 4.98 47.70
C THR A 691 26.26 3.87 47.37
N GLN A 692 27.40 3.87 48.06
CA GLN A 692 28.38 2.79 47.94
C GLN A 692 28.04 1.67 48.92
N LEU A 693 28.00 0.44 48.41
CA LEU A 693 28.00 -0.77 49.22
C LEU A 693 29.42 -1.31 49.32
N LEU A 694 29.78 -1.81 50.49
CA LEU A 694 31.06 -2.42 50.77
C LEU A 694 30.81 -3.83 51.34
N LEU A 695 31.10 -4.84 50.53
CA LEU A 695 31.07 -6.23 50.92
C LEU A 695 32.50 -6.64 51.29
N ASP A 696 32.80 -6.71 52.58
CA ASP A 696 34.10 -7.17 53.09
C ASP A 696 33.97 -8.63 53.52
N ARG A 697 34.88 -9.49 53.08
CA ARG A 697 34.95 -10.89 53.51
C ARG A 697 34.98 -11.05 55.03
N GLN A 698 35.64 -10.13 55.75
CA GLN A 698 35.71 -10.18 57.21
C GLN A 698 34.36 -9.89 57.88
N VAL A 699 33.43 -9.25 57.18
CA VAL A 699 32.11 -8.88 57.69
C VAL A 699 31.05 -9.88 57.25
N CYS A 700 30.96 -10.19 55.95
CA CYS A 700 29.88 -11.00 55.37
C CYS A 700 30.24 -12.49 55.18
N GLY A 701 31.53 -12.85 55.31
CA GLY A 701 32.02 -14.21 55.10
C GLY A 701 32.29 -14.56 53.62
N GLU A 702 33.14 -15.57 53.39
CA GLU A 702 33.54 -16.00 52.04
C GLU A 702 32.35 -16.52 51.21
N ALA A 703 31.45 -17.32 51.81
CA ALA A 703 30.32 -17.90 51.10
C ALA A 703 29.36 -16.84 50.53
N MET A 704 29.08 -15.76 51.29
CA MET A 704 28.21 -14.69 50.82
C MET A 704 28.86 -13.87 49.71
N LEU A 705 30.16 -13.60 49.85
CA LEU A 705 30.93 -12.85 48.86
C LEU A 705 31.00 -13.60 47.52
N GLU A 706 31.19 -14.92 47.56
CA GLU A 706 31.19 -15.77 46.36
C GLU A 706 29.80 -15.91 45.74
N ALA A 707 28.74 -16.02 46.56
CA ALA A 707 27.37 -16.00 46.07
C ALA A 707 27.05 -14.67 45.35
N PHE A 708 27.56 -13.54 45.87
CA PHE A 708 27.41 -12.24 45.22
C PHE A 708 28.13 -12.23 43.86
N ARG A 709 29.40 -12.67 43.83
CA ARG A 709 30.25 -12.71 42.63
C ARG A 709 29.65 -13.55 41.50
N THR A 710 29.05 -14.69 41.84
CA THR A 710 28.45 -15.62 40.86
C THR A 710 27.05 -15.17 40.42
N GLY A 711 26.23 -14.72 41.37
CA GLY A 711 24.82 -14.43 41.15
C GLY A 711 24.47 -13.04 40.64
N VAL A 712 25.30 -12.01 40.91
CA VAL A 712 24.96 -10.61 40.62
C VAL A 712 25.73 -10.08 39.41
N ASP A 713 25.02 -9.39 38.52
CA ASP A 713 25.55 -8.66 37.36
C ASP A 713 25.17 -7.18 37.41
N LEU A 714 25.87 -6.38 36.61
CA LEU A 714 25.50 -4.98 36.36
C LEU A 714 24.04 -4.89 35.90
N GLY A 715 23.27 -3.98 36.51
CA GLY A 715 21.86 -3.78 36.19
C GLY A 715 20.89 -4.59 37.04
N ASP A 716 21.35 -5.58 37.82
CA ASP A 716 20.47 -6.31 38.73
C ASP A 716 19.90 -5.39 39.82
N LEU A 717 18.66 -5.65 40.23
CA LEU A 717 18.08 -5.06 41.42
C LEU A 717 18.43 -5.96 42.61
N ILE A 718 19.04 -5.36 43.64
CA ILE A 718 19.48 -6.06 44.84
C ILE A 718 19.02 -5.30 46.10
N GLY A 719 18.68 -6.08 47.13
CA GLY A 719 18.39 -5.58 48.46
C GLY A 719 19.53 -5.95 49.40
N VAL A 720 19.96 -5.02 50.24
CA VAL A 720 21.04 -5.25 51.22
C VAL A 720 20.64 -4.81 52.62
N SER A 721 21.13 -5.53 53.62
CA SER A 721 21.05 -5.15 55.03
C SER A 721 22.47 -5.02 55.59
N GLY A 722 22.71 -3.98 56.38
CA GLY A 722 24.05 -3.65 56.84
C GLY A 722 24.09 -2.55 57.88
N ARG A 723 25.27 -1.97 58.05
CA ARG A 723 25.52 -0.82 58.92
C ARG A 723 26.13 0.35 58.16
N ARG A 724 25.78 1.57 58.57
CA ARG A 724 26.43 2.78 58.09
C ARG A 724 27.90 2.78 58.53
N GLY A 725 28.81 2.96 57.59
CA GLY A 725 30.25 3.04 57.86
C GLY A 725 30.98 3.83 56.77
N LYS A 726 32.31 3.76 56.75
CA LYS A 726 33.14 4.42 55.74
C LYS A 726 34.13 3.44 55.13
N SER A 727 34.46 3.65 53.85
CA SER A 727 35.60 2.97 53.22
C SER A 727 36.91 3.48 53.82
N ARG A 728 38.04 2.80 53.54
CA ARG A 728 39.38 3.27 53.98
C ARG A 728 39.75 4.66 53.47
N LYS A 729 39.11 5.14 52.39
CA LYS A 729 39.29 6.49 51.83
C LYS A 729 38.36 7.53 52.46
N GLY A 730 37.56 7.15 53.46
CA GLY A 730 36.61 8.03 54.14
C GLY A 730 35.26 8.19 53.44
N GLU A 731 35.03 7.51 52.32
CA GLU A 731 33.77 7.58 51.56
C GLU A 731 32.64 6.91 52.35
N PRO A 732 31.48 7.58 52.57
CA PRO A 732 30.28 6.97 53.13
C PRO A 732 29.90 5.67 52.42
N SER A 733 29.60 4.62 53.18
CA SER A 733 29.23 3.32 52.60
C SER A 733 28.30 2.53 53.53
N VAL A 734 27.56 1.60 52.94
CA VAL A 734 26.85 0.55 53.67
C VAL A 734 27.76 -0.66 53.77
N LEU A 735 28.20 -0.98 54.98
CA LEU A 735 28.91 -2.22 55.28
C LEU A 735 27.90 -3.36 55.26
N VAL A 736 27.93 -4.18 54.21
CA VAL A 736 26.89 -5.18 53.93
C VAL A 736 27.07 -6.37 54.86
N ASP A 737 26.04 -6.66 55.67
CA ASP A 737 25.95 -7.89 56.45
C ASP A 737 25.26 -9.00 55.64
N MET A 738 24.27 -8.65 54.81
CA MET A 738 23.47 -9.58 54.00
C MET A 738 23.00 -8.92 52.70
N TRP A 739 22.94 -9.68 51.60
CA TRP A 739 22.32 -9.25 50.35
C TRP A 739 21.28 -10.28 49.89
N ARG A 740 20.36 -9.83 49.02
CA ARG A 740 19.40 -10.66 48.32
C ARG A 740 19.15 -10.13 46.91
N MET A 741 18.84 -11.03 45.98
CA MET A 741 18.34 -10.64 44.66
C MET A 741 16.92 -10.06 44.82
N GLU A 742 16.59 -9.02 44.07
CA GLU A 742 15.24 -8.45 43.98
C GLU A 742 14.66 -8.62 42.58
N ALA A 743 15.50 -8.46 41.56
CA ALA A 743 15.16 -8.83 40.19
C ALA A 743 16.42 -9.00 39.36
N LYS A 744 16.59 -10.19 38.77
CA LYS A 744 17.66 -10.46 37.81
C LYS A 744 17.43 -9.70 36.49
N CYS A 745 18.44 -8.97 36.04
CA CYS A 745 18.44 -8.22 34.79
C CYS A 745 18.98 -9.10 33.66
N LEU A 746 18.11 -9.46 32.71
CA LEU A 746 18.46 -10.34 31.59
C LEU A 746 19.12 -9.61 30.43
N HIS A 747 18.95 -8.28 30.35
CA HIS A 747 19.58 -7.45 29.33
C HIS A 747 20.79 -6.72 29.91
N PRO A 748 21.82 -6.46 29.09
CA PRO A 748 22.92 -5.63 29.53
C PRO A 748 22.51 -4.17 29.67
N MET A 749 23.06 -3.50 30.67
CA MET A 749 22.92 -2.05 30.79
C MET A 749 23.75 -1.35 29.69
N PRO A 750 23.34 -0.16 29.23
CA PRO A 750 24.13 0.67 28.32
C PRO A 750 25.54 0.94 28.88
N ASP A 751 26.53 1.00 27.99
CA ASP A 751 27.93 1.23 28.35
C ASP A 751 28.11 2.55 29.12
N LYS A 752 28.82 2.51 30.26
CA LYS A 752 29.11 3.66 31.13
C LYS A 752 29.92 4.75 30.41
N TRP A 753 30.69 4.40 29.36
CA TRP A 753 31.54 5.34 28.61
C TRP A 753 30.86 5.96 27.39
N ARG A 754 30.01 5.20 26.68
CA ARG A 754 29.25 5.70 25.52
C ARG A 754 27.91 6.31 25.89
N GLY A 755 27.32 5.89 27.02
CA GLY A 755 26.00 6.28 27.49
C GLY A 755 24.86 5.89 26.52
N LEU A 756 23.61 6.02 26.98
CA LEU A 756 22.49 6.27 26.07
C LEU A 756 22.60 7.74 25.65
N THR A 757 23.45 8.05 24.68
CA THR A 757 23.61 9.41 24.15
C THR A 757 22.74 9.66 22.94
N ASP A 758 22.31 8.60 22.24
CA ASP A 758 21.34 8.68 21.16
C ASP A 758 19.98 9.19 21.69
N PRO A 759 19.54 10.39 21.27
CA PRO A 759 18.25 10.96 21.69
C PRO A 759 17.07 10.05 21.37
N GLU A 760 17.13 9.28 20.27
CA GLU A 760 16.05 8.39 19.89
C GLU A 760 15.99 7.16 20.82
N ALA A 761 17.14 6.56 21.14
CA ALA A 761 17.22 5.47 22.11
C ALA A 761 16.77 5.90 23.51
N LEU A 762 17.10 7.13 23.94
CA LEU A 762 16.64 7.69 25.22
C LEU A 762 15.10 7.79 25.29
N VAL A 763 14.47 8.22 24.20
CA VAL A 763 13.00 8.31 24.09
C VAL A 763 12.37 6.92 24.10
N ARG A 764 12.90 5.97 23.32
CA ARG A 764 12.35 4.61 23.22
C ARG A 764 12.56 3.77 24.48
N GLN A 765 13.69 3.94 25.15
CA GLN A 765 14.09 3.18 26.33
C GLN A 765 14.09 4.06 27.57
N ARG A 766 13.05 4.90 27.75
CA ARG A 766 12.94 5.81 28.90
C ARG A 766 13.17 5.12 30.24
N TYR A 767 12.70 3.88 30.38
CA TYR A 767 12.88 3.09 31.60
C TYR A 767 14.37 2.85 31.95
N LEU A 768 15.26 2.71 30.95
CA LEU A 768 16.70 2.63 31.17
C LEU A 768 17.29 4.01 31.47
N ASP A 769 16.87 5.05 30.75
CA ASP A 769 17.31 6.42 31.00
C ASP A 769 16.98 6.86 32.43
N LEU A 770 15.73 6.69 32.89
CA LEU A 770 15.33 6.99 34.27
C LEU A 770 16.10 6.19 35.32
N ALA A 771 16.53 4.97 34.99
CA ALA A 771 17.31 4.12 35.90
C ALA A 771 18.74 4.61 36.10
N VAL A 772 19.34 5.33 35.13
CA VAL A 772 20.76 5.73 35.17
C VAL A 772 20.98 7.24 35.27
N ASN A 773 20.06 8.05 34.71
CA ASN A 773 20.20 9.47 34.51
C ASN A 773 19.41 10.28 35.55
N THR A 774 20.12 10.99 36.42
CA THR A 774 19.51 11.84 37.45
C THR A 774 18.84 13.07 36.85
N LYS A 775 19.36 13.65 35.76
CA LYS A 775 18.77 14.82 35.11
C LYS A 775 17.37 14.53 34.57
N THR A 776 17.16 13.36 33.97
CA THR A 776 15.82 12.94 33.52
C THR A 776 14.86 12.82 34.70
N ARG A 777 15.31 12.26 35.84
CA ARG A 777 14.49 12.18 37.06
C ARG A 777 14.12 13.56 37.61
N GLU A 778 15.07 14.49 37.62
CA GLU A 778 14.83 15.88 38.02
C GLU A 778 13.81 16.56 37.11
N ARG A 779 13.89 16.38 35.79
CA ARG A 779 12.89 16.88 34.83
C ARG A 779 11.49 16.30 35.09
N MET A 780 11.38 15.01 35.40
CA MET A 780 10.10 14.39 35.75
C MET A 780 9.53 14.94 37.06
N ARG A 781 10.38 15.18 38.07
CA ARG A 781 9.98 15.84 39.32
C ARG A 781 9.52 17.29 39.07
N ALA A 782 10.26 18.04 38.26
CA ALA A 782 9.91 19.41 37.88
C ALA A 782 8.56 19.44 37.16
N ARG A 783 8.32 18.55 36.19
CA ARG A 783 7.00 18.40 35.54
C ARG A 783 5.88 18.17 36.56
N SER A 784 6.09 17.22 37.49
CA SER A 784 5.10 16.92 38.54
C SER A 784 4.84 18.13 39.45
N ALA A 785 5.89 18.88 39.79
CA ALA A 785 5.79 20.10 40.60
C ALA A 785 5.01 21.21 39.87
N VAL A 786 5.30 21.42 38.58
CA VAL A 786 4.56 22.38 37.72
C VAL A 786 3.07 22.04 37.70
N LEU A 787 2.70 20.80 37.37
CA LEU A 787 1.29 20.37 37.31
C LEU A 787 0.56 20.57 38.65
N THR A 788 1.26 20.28 39.76
CA THR A 788 0.71 20.47 41.12
C THR A 788 0.54 21.95 41.45
N SER A 789 1.50 22.78 41.05
CA SER A 789 1.46 24.24 41.24
C SER A 789 0.29 24.85 40.49
N LEU A 790 0.09 24.50 39.21
CA LEU A 790 -1.05 24.99 38.40
C LEU A 790 -2.39 24.70 39.08
N ARG A 791 -2.61 23.45 39.52
CA ARG A 791 -3.83 23.07 40.26
C ARG A 791 -3.99 23.85 41.56
N SER A 792 -2.90 24.02 42.31
CA SER A 792 -2.91 24.72 43.60
C SER A 792 -3.23 26.21 43.44
N THR A 793 -2.63 26.88 42.45
CA THR A 793 -2.90 28.28 42.13
C THR A 793 -4.35 28.47 41.69
N LEU A 794 -4.86 27.67 40.75
CA LEU A 794 -6.26 27.74 40.33
C LEU A 794 -7.25 27.44 41.46
N GLY A 795 -6.94 26.46 42.32
CA GLY A 795 -7.72 26.17 43.51
C GLY A 795 -7.78 27.33 44.52
N SER A 796 -6.70 28.12 44.63
CA SER A 796 -6.69 29.34 45.44
C SER A 796 -7.66 30.40 44.90
N TYR A 797 -7.81 30.47 43.57
CA TYR A 797 -8.75 31.31 42.83
C TYR A 797 -10.16 30.73 42.69
N LYS A 798 -10.45 29.60 43.38
CA LYS A 798 -11.76 28.94 43.42
C LYS A 798 -12.24 28.40 42.07
N TYR A 799 -11.33 28.07 41.18
CA TYR A 799 -11.67 27.31 39.98
C TYR A 799 -12.00 25.85 40.32
N LEU A 800 -12.98 25.29 39.61
CA LEU A 800 -13.36 23.88 39.70
C LEU A 800 -12.69 23.09 38.56
N GLU A 801 -11.93 22.05 38.92
CA GLU A 801 -11.38 21.11 37.93
C GLU A 801 -12.52 20.22 37.42
N VAL A 802 -12.67 20.12 36.10
CA VAL A 802 -13.70 19.33 35.43
C VAL A 802 -13.08 18.42 34.37
N GLU A 803 -13.81 17.39 33.97
CA GLU A 803 -13.44 16.48 32.88
C GLU A 803 -14.47 16.57 31.76
N THR A 804 -14.04 17.00 30.57
CA THR A 804 -14.90 17.06 29.38
C THR A 804 -14.61 15.89 28.43
N PRO A 805 -15.53 15.57 27.49
CA PRO A 805 -15.34 14.42 26.59
C PRO A 805 -14.07 14.52 25.73
N ILE A 806 -13.23 13.47 25.80
CA ILE A 806 -12.08 13.28 24.90
C ILE A 806 -12.55 12.83 23.52
N LEU A 807 -13.56 11.97 23.47
CA LEU A 807 -14.19 11.52 22.24
C LEU A 807 -15.38 12.42 21.92
N GLN A 808 -15.32 13.12 20.78
CA GLN A 808 -16.31 14.11 20.36
C GLN A 808 -16.89 13.72 19.00
N THR A 809 -18.17 13.99 18.76
CA THR A 809 -18.83 13.72 17.46
C THR A 809 -18.49 14.74 16.39
N ILE A 810 -18.08 15.93 16.82
CA ILE A 810 -17.69 17.09 16.01
C ILE A 810 -16.40 17.59 16.64
N HIS A 811 -15.44 18.04 15.83
CA HIS A 811 -14.21 18.64 16.34
C HIS A 811 -14.28 20.17 16.24
N GLY A 812 -13.77 20.86 17.27
CA GLY A 812 -13.77 22.31 17.34
C GLY A 812 -13.00 22.82 18.55
N GLY A 813 -12.97 24.14 18.74
CA GLY A 813 -12.22 24.80 19.82
C GLY A 813 -10.74 25.07 19.50
N ALA A 814 -10.24 24.61 18.35
CA ALA A 814 -8.94 24.99 17.82
C ALA A 814 -8.94 24.81 16.29
N ASN A 815 -7.99 25.45 15.60
CA ASN A 815 -7.70 25.15 14.20
C ASN A 815 -6.60 24.08 14.17
N ALA A 816 -7.01 22.81 14.02
CA ALA A 816 -6.09 21.68 14.04
C ALA A 816 -6.75 20.45 13.44
N ARG A 817 -5.97 19.63 12.75
CA ARG A 817 -6.47 18.38 12.17
C ARG A 817 -6.74 17.35 13.29
N PRO A 818 -7.95 16.79 13.42
CA PRO A 818 -8.25 15.81 14.46
C PRO A 818 -7.76 14.40 14.12
N PHE A 819 -7.63 13.55 15.14
CA PHE A 819 -7.60 12.10 14.96
C PHE A 819 -9.02 11.56 14.87
N ARG A 820 -9.30 10.76 13.84
CA ARG A 820 -10.60 10.09 13.64
C ARG A 820 -10.55 8.64 14.13
N THR A 821 -11.60 8.23 14.83
CA THR A 821 -11.82 6.88 15.32
C THR A 821 -13.30 6.47 15.13
N HIS A 822 -13.66 5.25 15.49
CA HIS A 822 -15.01 4.71 15.32
C HIS A 822 -15.49 4.03 16.61
N ILE A 823 -16.73 4.33 17.05
CA ILE A 823 -17.34 3.66 18.21
C ILE A 823 -18.30 2.55 17.77
N ASN A 824 -17.91 1.30 18.02
CA ASN A 824 -18.69 0.13 17.62
C ASN A 824 -20.12 0.10 18.23
N ALA A 825 -20.32 0.63 19.43
CA ALA A 825 -21.60 0.54 20.14
C ALA A 825 -22.72 1.36 19.46
N TYR A 826 -22.37 2.53 18.91
CA TYR A 826 -23.32 3.42 18.26
C TYR A 826 -23.16 3.46 16.74
N ASP A 827 -22.07 2.89 16.24
CA ASP A 827 -21.74 2.82 14.81
C ASP A 827 -21.71 4.24 14.20
N LEU A 828 -20.86 5.07 14.80
CA LEU A 828 -20.61 6.44 14.38
C LEU A 828 -19.12 6.76 14.51
N ASP A 829 -18.67 7.70 13.69
CA ASP A 829 -17.30 8.19 13.78
C ASP A 829 -17.17 9.23 14.87
N LEU A 830 -16.04 9.18 15.56
CA LEU A 830 -15.67 10.09 16.63
C LEU A 830 -14.31 10.70 16.32
N TYR A 831 -14.08 11.85 16.92
CA TYR A 831 -12.81 12.54 16.89
C TYR A 831 -12.22 12.55 18.30
N LEU A 832 -10.89 12.41 18.40
CA LEU A 832 -10.20 12.82 19.61
C LEU A 832 -10.16 14.35 19.65
N ARG A 833 -10.48 14.93 20.81
CA ARG A 833 -10.58 16.37 20.98
C ARG A 833 -9.27 17.09 20.64
N ILE A 834 -9.39 18.18 19.89
CA ILE A 834 -8.29 19.11 19.60
C ILE A 834 -8.18 20.20 20.67
N ALA A 835 -9.29 20.51 21.35
CA ALA A 835 -9.42 21.40 22.51
C ALA A 835 -10.69 21.04 23.33
N PRO A 836 -10.69 21.24 24.67
CA PRO A 836 -11.91 21.15 25.49
C PRO A 836 -12.81 22.41 25.45
N GLU A 837 -12.35 23.52 24.87
CA GLU A 837 -12.98 24.85 24.86
C GLU A 837 -14.51 24.85 24.74
N LEU A 838 -15.07 24.24 23.69
CA LEU A 838 -16.51 24.31 23.43
C LEU A 838 -17.35 23.63 24.53
N TYR A 839 -16.82 22.62 25.22
CA TYR A 839 -17.49 21.97 26.34
C TYR A 839 -17.34 22.76 27.62
N LEU A 840 -16.19 23.39 27.86
CA LEU A 840 -16.00 24.27 29.01
C LEU A 840 -16.92 25.50 28.94
N LYS A 841 -17.10 26.08 27.75
CA LYS A 841 -18.09 27.15 27.53
C LYS A 841 -19.53 26.71 27.82
N ARG A 842 -19.91 25.48 27.46
CA ARG A 842 -21.23 24.91 27.83
C ARG A 842 -21.41 24.82 29.36
N LEU A 843 -20.35 24.54 30.11
CA LEU A 843 -20.41 24.57 31.58
C LEU A 843 -20.59 25.99 32.12
N CYS A 844 -19.97 27.00 31.49
CA CYS A 844 -20.22 28.40 31.82
C CYS A 844 -21.67 28.80 31.56
N VAL A 845 -22.27 28.37 30.45
CA VAL A 845 -23.73 28.52 30.19
C VAL A 845 -24.55 27.84 31.30
N GLY A 846 -24.12 26.66 31.75
CA GLY A 846 -24.73 25.93 32.86
C GLY A 846 -24.62 26.62 34.24
N GLY A 847 -23.91 27.75 34.33
CA GLY A 847 -23.74 28.53 35.56
C GLY A 847 -22.50 28.18 36.38
N MET A 848 -21.51 27.48 35.79
CA MET A 848 -20.23 27.27 36.45
C MET A 848 -19.32 28.49 36.22
N ASP A 849 -19.25 29.36 37.24
CA ASP A 849 -18.57 30.66 37.13
C ASP A 849 -17.04 30.58 36.92
N ARG A 850 -16.37 29.55 37.46
CA ARG A 850 -14.91 29.38 37.33
C ARG A 850 -14.59 27.90 37.16
N VAL A 851 -14.21 27.51 35.95
CA VAL A 851 -13.91 26.11 35.60
C VAL A 851 -12.56 26.01 34.92
N PHE A 852 -11.87 24.89 35.12
CA PHE A 852 -10.68 24.59 34.36
C PHE A 852 -10.59 23.10 34.07
N GLU A 853 -9.88 22.76 33.01
CA GLU A 853 -9.46 21.40 32.74
C GLU A 853 -7.96 21.36 32.46
N LEU A 854 -7.27 20.47 33.17
CA LEU A 854 -5.87 20.14 32.94
C LEU A 854 -5.80 18.73 32.35
N GLY A 855 -5.87 18.64 31.02
CA GLY A 855 -6.17 17.40 30.32
C GLY A 855 -5.39 17.23 29.02
N ARG A 856 -5.64 16.11 28.33
CA ARG A 856 -4.98 15.80 27.07
C ARG A 856 -5.73 16.30 25.86
N THR A 857 -5.02 16.80 24.86
CA THR A 857 -5.52 17.11 23.51
C THR A 857 -4.70 16.34 22.48
N PHE A 858 -5.31 16.12 21.32
CA PHE A 858 -4.77 15.29 20.26
C PHE A 858 -4.85 16.02 18.93
N ARG A 859 -3.69 16.32 18.33
CA ARG A 859 -3.59 17.02 17.04
C ARG A 859 -2.78 16.18 16.06
N ASN A 860 -3.37 15.87 14.91
CA ASN A 860 -2.80 14.98 13.90
C ASN A 860 -1.85 15.74 12.97
N GLU A 861 -0.78 16.25 13.58
CA GLU A 861 0.21 17.15 13.01
C GLU A 861 1.64 16.55 13.08
N GLY A 862 2.64 17.30 12.63
CA GLY A 862 4.05 16.90 12.66
C GLY A 862 4.62 16.71 14.07
N VAL A 863 5.72 15.96 14.18
CA VAL A 863 6.43 15.74 15.45
C VAL A 863 7.83 16.35 15.39
N ASP A 864 8.12 17.32 16.25
CA ASP A 864 9.39 18.03 16.29
C ASP A 864 9.92 18.21 17.73
N PHE A 865 10.67 19.29 18.00
CA PHE A 865 11.24 19.63 19.30
C PHE A 865 10.20 20.18 20.30
N SER A 866 9.15 20.85 19.81
CA SER A 866 8.07 21.49 20.58
C SER A 866 6.70 20.87 20.36
N HIS A 867 6.52 20.04 19.31
CA HIS A 867 5.26 19.41 18.93
C HIS A 867 5.28 17.89 19.18
N ASN A 868 4.26 17.41 19.88
CA ASN A 868 3.95 15.99 20.03
C ASN A 868 2.44 15.80 19.76
N PRO A 869 2.01 14.77 19.01
CA PRO A 869 0.61 14.65 18.58
C PRO A 869 -0.40 14.51 19.73
N GLU A 870 0.08 14.10 20.90
CA GLU A 870 -0.66 14.04 22.15
C GLU A 870 0.03 14.90 23.20
N PHE A 871 -0.60 15.97 23.68
CA PHE A 871 0.02 16.89 24.64
C PHE A 871 -0.99 17.42 25.67
N THR A 872 -0.46 17.93 26.78
CA THR A 872 -1.21 18.42 27.93
C THR A 872 -1.48 19.91 27.77
N ILE A 873 -2.75 20.28 27.83
CA ILE A 873 -3.20 21.67 27.85
C ILE A 873 -3.86 21.97 29.20
N LEU A 874 -3.76 23.22 29.61
CA LEU A 874 -4.60 23.80 30.65
C LEU A 874 -5.56 24.77 29.95
N GLU A 875 -6.86 24.56 30.11
CA GLU A 875 -7.85 25.57 29.76
C GLU A 875 -8.63 26.01 31.00
N ALA A 876 -8.81 27.32 31.18
CA ALA A 876 -9.51 27.90 32.33
C ALA A 876 -10.44 29.02 31.90
N TYR A 877 -11.67 29.02 32.42
CA TYR A 877 -12.72 29.99 32.10
C TYR A 877 -13.28 30.61 33.37
N ALA A 878 -13.40 31.95 33.38
CA ALA A 878 -14.05 32.68 34.46
C ALA A 878 -15.10 33.67 33.96
N ALA A 879 -16.34 33.45 34.39
CA ALA A 879 -17.43 34.40 34.25
C ALA A 879 -17.08 35.73 34.90
N HIS A 880 -17.56 36.81 34.28
CA HIS A 880 -17.26 38.20 34.58
C HIS A 880 -15.78 38.59 34.46
N GLY A 881 -14.96 37.75 33.84
CA GLY A 881 -13.58 38.05 33.43
C GLY A 881 -13.49 38.51 31.98
N ASP A 882 -12.30 38.95 31.61
CA ASP A 882 -11.88 39.30 30.24
C ASP A 882 -10.42 38.87 29.99
N TYR A 883 -9.91 39.07 28.77
CA TYR A 883 -8.53 38.74 28.43
C TYR A 883 -7.48 39.38 29.36
N LEU A 884 -7.71 40.57 29.93
CA LEU A 884 -6.76 41.20 30.86
C LEU A 884 -6.72 40.47 32.20
N THR A 885 -7.88 40.05 32.72
CA THR A 885 -7.91 39.22 33.94
C THR A 885 -7.21 37.88 33.74
N MET A 886 -7.28 37.32 32.52
CA MET A 886 -6.56 36.09 32.17
C MET A 886 -5.06 36.32 32.02
N MET A 887 -4.62 37.52 31.62
CA MET A 887 -3.21 37.90 31.54
C MET A 887 -2.53 37.83 32.91
N ASP A 888 -3.17 38.43 33.92
CA ASP A 888 -2.67 38.38 35.31
C ASP A 888 -2.65 36.96 35.85
N LEU A 889 -3.70 36.18 35.62
CA LEU A 889 -3.77 34.77 36.01
C LEU A 889 -2.66 33.94 35.36
N CYS A 890 -2.46 34.08 34.04
CA CYS A 890 -1.44 33.34 33.30
C CYS A 890 -0.03 33.66 33.82
N ARG A 891 0.26 34.95 34.06
CA ARG A 891 1.53 35.39 34.62
C ARG A 891 1.79 34.73 35.98
N GLU A 892 0.82 34.78 36.89
CA GLU A 892 0.95 34.19 38.21
C GLU A 892 1.10 32.65 38.17
N LEU A 893 0.34 31.97 37.30
CA LEU A 893 0.44 30.52 37.11
C LEU A 893 1.87 30.11 36.71
N ILE A 894 2.46 30.82 35.76
CA ILE A 894 3.81 30.54 35.27
C ILE A 894 4.87 30.86 36.32
N GLN A 895 4.76 32.00 37.01
CA GLN A 895 5.71 32.39 38.06
C GLN A 895 5.69 31.40 39.25
N ASN A 896 4.49 31.00 39.69
CA ASN A 896 4.33 29.99 40.74
C ASN A 896 4.81 28.60 40.29
N ALA A 897 4.63 28.24 39.02
CA ALA A 897 5.16 27.00 38.47
C ALA A 897 6.70 26.99 38.45
N ALA A 898 7.34 28.12 38.08
CA ALA A 898 8.79 28.26 38.11
C ALA A 898 9.34 28.14 39.54
N ILE A 899 8.70 28.81 40.52
CA ILE A 899 9.06 28.68 41.93
C ILE A 899 8.92 27.24 42.43
N ALA A 900 7.84 26.55 42.08
CA ALA A 900 7.60 25.17 42.50
C ALA A 900 8.65 24.19 41.95
N ALA A 901 9.14 24.41 40.72
CA ALA A 901 10.13 23.56 40.09
C ALA A 901 11.58 23.90 40.47
N ASN A 902 11.92 25.20 40.51
CA ASN A 902 13.29 25.70 40.63
C ASN A 902 13.61 26.33 42.00
N GLY A 903 12.62 26.48 42.87
CA GLY A 903 12.71 27.16 44.17
C GLY A 903 12.66 28.69 44.09
N GLU A 904 12.76 29.26 42.89
CA GLU A 904 12.82 30.69 42.59
C GLU A 904 12.09 30.97 41.26
N CYS A 905 11.74 32.23 41.01
CA CYS A 905 11.04 32.66 39.80
C CYS A 905 11.99 32.82 38.60
N VAL A 906 12.73 31.74 38.27
CA VAL A 906 13.77 31.75 37.25
C VAL A 906 13.61 30.59 36.27
N VAL A 907 14.07 30.81 35.04
CA VAL A 907 14.11 29.81 33.96
C VAL A 907 15.46 29.84 33.24
N PRO A 908 15.89 28.75 32.58
CA PRO A 908 17.09 28.77 31.75
C PRO A 908 16.88 29.60 30.47
N GLY A 909 17.78 30.54 30.22
CA GLY A 909 17.86 31.29 28.96
C GLY A 909 18.52 30.49 27.82
N PRO A 910 18.59 31.05 26.60
CA PRO A 910 19.08 30.36 25.42
C PRO A 910 20.53 29.84 25.52
N ASN A 911 21.40 30.52 26.29
CA ASN A 911 22.78 30.08 26.52
C ASN A 911 22.96 29.35 27.87
N GLY A 912 21.86 29.01 28.54
CA GLY A 912 21.84 28.32 29.82
C GLY A 912 22.02 29.23 31.04
N GLU A 913 22.04 30.56 30.88
CA GLU A 913 21.99 31.47 32.03
C GLU A 913 20.65 31.38 32.78
N ARG A 914 20.63 31.71 34.07
CA ARG A 914 19.36 31.83 34.82
C ARG A 914 18.74 33.19 34.53
N VAL A 915 17.54 33.20 33.96
CA VAL A 915 16.76 34.40 33.67
C VAL A 915 15.65 34.54 34.70
N ASP A 916 15.59 35.70 35.35
CA ASP A 916 14.49 36.08 36.25
C ASP A 916 13.25 36.47 35.42
N ILE A 917 12.13 35.83 35.71
CA ILE A 917 10.82 36.08 35.06
C ILE A 917 9.80 36.67 36.04
N SER A 918 10.24 37.11 37.21
CA SER A 918 9.40 37.81 38.19
C SER A 918 8.96 39.20 37.69
N GLY A 919 7.97 39.77 38.37
CA GLY A 919 7.45 41.10 38.04
C GLY A 919 6.38 41.09 36.95
N GLU A 920 6.30 42.19 36.20
CA GLU A 920 5.38 42.40 35.08
C GLU A 920 6.08 42.22 33.74
N TRP A 921 5.34 41.77 32.74
CA TRP A 921 5.84 41.49 31.40
C TRP A 921 5.36 42.53 30.40
N PRO A 922 6.12 42.84 29.34
CA PRO A 922 5.70 43.80 28.33
C PRO A 922 4.40 43.36 27.64
N VAL A 923 3.56 44.35 27.30
CA VAL A 923 2.33 44.16 26.53
C VAL A 923 2.44 45.01 25.26
N LYS A 924 2.32 44.38 24.10
CA LYS A 924 2.38 45.03 22.78
C LYS A 924 1.17 44.64 21.95
N THR A 925 0.72 45.50 21.06
CA THR A 925 -0.28 45.10 20.05
C THR A 925 0.41 44.36 18.91
N LEU A 926 -0.28 43.42 18.25
CA LEU A 926 0.25 42.65 17.12
C LEU A 926 0.76 43.57 16.01
N HIS A 927 -0.07 44.51 15.54
CA HIS A 927 0.30 45.45 14.49
C HIS A 927 1.41 46.41 14.91
N GLY A 928 1.43 46.82 16.18
CA GLY A 928 2.51 47.67 16.71
C GLY A 928 3.85 46.94 16.72
N ALA A 929 3.86 45.67 17.14
CA ALA A 929 5.07 44.86 17.14
C ALA A 929 5.60 44.57 15.72
N ILE A 930 4.71 44.28 14.76
CA ILE A 930 5.10 44.14 13.35
C ILE A 930 5.66 45.47 12.82
N SER A 931 5.03 46.59 13.15
CA SER A 931 5.49 47.92 12.73
C SER A 931 6.88 48.25 13.24
N GLU A 932 7.18 47.95 14.50
CA GLU A 932 8.53 48.08 15.07
C GLU A 932 9.56 47.29 14.26
N ALA A 933 9.28 46.02 13.97
CA ALA A 933 10.16 45.15 13.18
C ALA A 933 10.33 45.66 11.73
N LEU A 934 9.25 46.07 11.07
CA LEU A 934 9.29 46.60 9.71
C LEU A 934 10.10 47.90 9.63
N VAL A 935 9.92 48.82 10.56
CA VAL A 935 10.63 50.10 10.57
C VAL A 935 12.15 49.89 10.70
N GLU A 936 12.59 48.91 11.51
CA GLU A 936 14.01 48.53 11.61
C GLU A 936 14.59 48.04 10.26
N MET A 937 13.76 47.43 9.42
CA MET A 937 14.12 46.94 8.08
C MET A 937 13.88 47.97 6.96
N GLY A 938 13.51 49.21 7.29
CA GLY A 938 13.22 50.27 6.31
C GLY A 938 11.81 50.20 5.68
N GLY A 939 10.91 49.42 6.29
CA GLY A 939 9.50 49.33 5.95
C GLY A 939 8.65 50.46 6.53
N ARG A 940 7.32 50.30 6.43
CA ARG A 940 6.33 51.28 6.89
C ARG A 940 5.59 50.75 8.11
N GLU A 941 5.12 51.67 8.95
CA GLU A 941 4.17 51.36 10.02
C GLU A 941 2.85 50.85 9.42
N ILE A 942 2.30 49.81 10.06
CA ILE A 942 1.04 49.17 9.67
C ILE A 942 0.05 49.19 10.85
N THR A 943 -1.22 49.15 10.50
CA THR A 943 -2.36 49.21 11.41
C THR A 943 -3.41 48.18 10.99
N ALA A 944 -4.41 47.95 11.84
CA ALA A 944 -5.48 46.99 11.56
C ALA A 944 -6.33 47.35 10.32
N ASP A 945 -6.34 48.62 9.89
CA ASP A 945 -7.02 49.12 8.69
C ASP A 945 -6.11 49.19 7.45
N THR A 946 -4.86 48.73 7.56
CA THR A 946 -3.92 48.70 6.42
C THR A 946 -4.43 47.73 5.34
N PRO A 947 -4.61 48.18 4.07
CA PRO A 947 -5.03 47.33 2.97
C PRO A 947 -4.06 46.15 2.73
N VAL A 948 -4.61 45.01 2.32
CA VAL A 948 -3.83 43.77 2.10
C VAL A 948 -2.73 43.95 1.05
N GLU A 949 -2.93 44.82 0.06
CA GLU A 949 -1.93 45.12 -0.96
C GLU A 949 -0.67 45.74 -0.34
N ILE A 950 -0.83 46.63 0.64
CA ILE A 950 0.29 47.24 1.35
C ILE A 950 0.98 46.20 2.24
N LEU A 951 0.22 45.33 2.92
CA LEU A 951 0.79 44.24 3.72
C LEU A 951 1.64 43.29 2.86
N ARG A 952 1.18 42.99 1.64
CA ARG A 952 1.92 42.16 0.67
C ARG A 952 3.22 42.84 0.20
N GLU A 953 3.19 44.15 -0.08
CA GLU A 953 4.41 44.91 -0.37
C GLU A 953 5.41 44.87 0.80
N GLN A 954 4.92 44.96 2.04
CA GLN A 954 5.78 44.83 3.23
C GLN A 954 6.30 43.40 3.43
N CYS A 955 5.49 42.38 3.09
CA CYS A 955 5.94 40.99 3.08
C CYS A 955 7.06 40.77 2.06
N ASP A 956 6.93 41.31 0.84
CA ASP A 956 7.96 41.23 -0.20
C ASP A 956 9.27 41.89 0.25
N LEU A 957 9.18 43.02 0.99
CA LEU A 957 10.34 43.69 1.58
C LEU A 957 11.01 42.84 2.68
N ALA A 958 10.20 42.23 3.55
CA ALA A 958 10.69 41.48 4.71
C ALA A 958 11.03 40.01 4.40
N GLY A 959 10.74 39.54 3.18
CA GLY A 959 10.94 38.14 2.78
C GLY A 959 9.92 37.16 3.41
N VAL A 960 8.74 37.65 3.80
CA VAL A 960 7.67 36.83 4.38
C VAL A 960 6.80 36.26 3.25
N PRO A 961 6.63 34.93 3.13
CA PRO A 961 5.79 34.33 2.09
C PRO A 961 4.30 34.59 2.37
N TYR A 962 3.48 34.71 1.33
CA TYR A 962 2.02 34.79 1.44
C TYR A 962 1.32 34.14 0.25
N LEU A 963 0.06 33.72 0.44
CA LEU A 963 -0.80 33.25 -0.66
C LEU A 963 -1.70 34.37 -1.19
N SER A 964 -1.98 34.37 -2.50
CA SER A 964 -2.77 35.41 -3.16
C SER A 964 -4.23 35.48 -2.70
N GLY A 965 -4.77 34.39 -2.16
CA GLY A 965 -6.12 34.30 -1.59
C GLY A 965 -6.24 34.72 -0.13
N TRP A 966 -5.13 35.00 0.57
CA TRP A 966 -5.16 35.40 1.97
C TRP A 966 -5.70 36.82 2.15
N ASP A 967 -6.50 36.99 3.20
CA ASP A 967 -7.00 38.29 3.63
C ASP A 967 -5.95 39.05 4.47
N ALA A 968 -6.25 40.31 4.81
CA ALA A 968 -5.33 41.16 5.57
C ALA A 968 -4.96 40.57 6.94
N GLY A 969 -5.90 39.91 7.63
CA GLY A 969 -5.66 39.31 8.93
C GLY A 969 -4.74 38.11 8.87
N THR A 970 -4.91 37.22 7.88
CA THR A 970 -4.03 36.06 7.67
C THR A 970 -2.61 36.50 7.30
N VAL A 971 -2.47 37.52 6.44
CA VAL A 971 -1.16 38.09 6.11
C VAL A 971 -0.49 38.71 7.35
N ALA A 972 -1.23 39.48 8.14
CA ALA A 972 -0.71 40.07 9.37
C ALA A 972 -0.29 39.00 10.40
N LEU A 973 -1.01 37.88 10.48
CA LEU A 973 -0.64 36.75 11.34
C LEU A 973 0.68 36.11 10.89
N GLU A 974 0.85 35.81 9.60
CA GLU A 974 2.13 35.27 9.10
C GLU A 974 3.29 36.25 9.32
N MET A 975 3.07 37.56 9.13
CA MET A 975 4.08 38.58 9.45
C MET A 975 4.42 38.59 10.95
N TYR A 976 3.43 38.45 11.82
CA TYR A 976 3.64 38.34 13.26
C TYR A 976 4.49 37.12 13.62
N GLU A 977 4.15 35.95 13.10
CA GLU A 977 4.88 34.70 13.39
C GLU A 977 6.37 34.82 12.99
N ARG A 978 6.64 35.29 11.76
CA ARG A 978 8.00 35.40 11.23
C ARG A 978 8.81 36.54 11.82
N LEU A 979 8.23 37.72 11.96
CA LEU A 979 8.98 38.95 12.28
C LEU A 979 9.02 39.23 13.78
N VAL A 980 8.03 38.73 14.53
CA VAL A 980 7.84 39.07 15.95
C VAL A 980 7.98 37.84 16.84
N GLU A 981 7.18 36.81 16.62
CA GLU A 981 7.14 35.62 17.48
C GLU A 981 8.52 34.98 17.55
N GLU A 982 9.07 34.54 16.40
CA GLU A 982 10.38 33.85 16.28
C GLU A 982 11.54 34.62 16.96
N HIS A 983 11.44 35.95 17.05
CA HIS A 983 12.51 36.83 17.54
C HIS A 983 12.34 37.25 19.02
N THR A 984 11.21 36.91 19.66
CA THR A 984 10.88 37.35 21.02
C THR A 984 11.81 36.75 22.07
N GLN A 985 12.49 37.57 22.88
CA GLN A 985 13.54 37.13 23.82
C GLN A 985 13.12 37.02 25.29
N ARG A 986 11.98 37.60 25.68
CA ARG A 986 11.47 37.60 27.06
C ARG A 986 9.97 37.37 27.04
N PRO A 987 9.36 36.84 28.11
CA PRO A 987 7.91 36.72 28.21
C PRO A 987 7.25 38.05 27.86
N THR A 988 6.45 38.06 26.80
CA THR A 988 5.81 39.25 26.24
C THR A 988 4.40 38.87 25.80
N PHE A 989 3.41 39.66 26.19
CA PHE A 989 2.04 39.53 25.72
C PHE A 989 1.87 40.33 24.43
N TYR A 990 1.43 39.67 23.37
CA TYR A 990 1.00 40.30 22.13
C TYR A 990 -0.52 40.29 22.08
N CYS A 991 -1.16 41.43 21.88
CA CYS A 991 -2.61 41.58 21.96
C CYS A 991 -3.21 42.16 20.67
N ASP A 992 -4.55 42.17 20.60
CA ASP A 992 -5.32 42.82 19.54
C ASP A 992 -5.15 42.14 18.17
N PHE A 993 -5.37 40.83 18.14
CA PHE A 993 -5.30 40.02 16.92
C PHE A 993 -6.44 40.34 15.94
N PRO A 994 -6.22 40.23 14.62
CA PRO A 994 -7.27 40.43 13.62
C PRO A 994 -8.49 39.53 13.83
N VAL A 995 -9.68 40.05 13.50
CA VAL A 995 -10.96 39.32 13.67
C VAL A 995 -11.02 38.04 12.83
N SER A 996 -10.48 38.05 11.62
CA SER A 996 -10.59 36.90 10.70
C SER A 996 -9.84 35.65 11.17
N VAL A 997 -8.78 35.81 11.97
CA VAL A 997 -7.98 34.70 12.52
C VAL A 997 -8.37 34.32 13.96
N SER A 998 -9.44 34.92 14.50
CA SER A 998 -9.88 34.74 15.89
C SER A 998 -11.38 34.40 15.96
N PRO A 999 -11.79 33.21 15.47
CA PRO A 999 -13.21 32.86 15.26
C PRO A 999 -14.04 32.72 16.54
N LEU A 1000 -13.41 32.46 17.68
CA LEU A 1000 -14.05 32.24 18.98
C LEU A 1000 -13.91 33.44 19.94
N THR A 1001 -13.22 34.50 19.51
CA THR A 1001 -12.88 35.64 20.36
C THR A 1001 -13.76 36.85 20.11
N ARG A 1002 -14.14 37.55 21.17
CA ARG A 1002 -14.93 38.78 21.08
C ARG A 1002 -14.16 39.88 20.33
N SER A 1003 -14.86 40.62 19.46
CA SER A 1003 -14.31 41.84 18.86
C SER A 1003 -13.93 42.86 19.93
N HIS A 1004 -12.87 43.63 19.67
CA HIS A 1004 -12.34 44.60 20.62
C HIS A 1004 -13.38 45.68 20.96
N ARG A 1005 -13.49 46.04 22.25
CA ARG A 1005 -14.50 46.99 22.75
C ARG A 1005 -14.42 48.40 22.15
N SER A 1006 -13.24 48.81 21.66
CA SER A 1006 -13.00 50.17 21.15
C SER A 1006 -12.25 50.26 19.83
N THR A 1007 -11.69 49.16 19.32
CA THR A 1007 -10.76 49.19 18.18
C THR A 1007 -11.32 48.30 17.07
N PRO A 1008 -11.85 48.87 15.98
CA PRO A 1008 -12.39 48.07 14.88
C PRO A 1008 -11.33 47.17 14.23
N GLY A 1009 -11.74 46.02 13.69
CA GLY A 1009 -10.87 45.12 12.93
C GLY A 1009 -10.05 44.12 13.76
N VAL A 1010 -9.98 44.29 15.08
CA VAL A 1010 -9.23 43.42 16.01
C VAL A 1010 -10.13 42.82 17.11
N THR A 1011 -9.57 41.89 17.87
CA THR A 1011 -10.24 41.11 18.92
C THR A 1011 -9.55 41.25 20.26
N GLU A 1012 -10.28 41.02 21.36
CA GLU A 1012 -9.70 40.97 22.71
C GLU A 1012 -9.03 39.62 22.96
N ARG A 1013 -7.94 39.40 22.23
CA ARG A 1013 -7.07 38.23 22.30
C ARG A 1013 -5.67 38.67 22.70
N TRP A 1014 -4.97 37.85 23.47
CA TRP A 1014 -3.52 37.91 23.52
C TRP A 1014 -2.90 36.52 23.37
N ASP A 1015 -1.68 36.49 22.83
CA ASP A 1015 -0.78 35.35 22.84
C ASP A 1015 0.46 35.73 23.67
N LEU A 1016 0.90 34.82 24.54
CA LEU A 1016 2.09 34.99 25.37
C LEU A 1016 3.26 34.25 24.71
N VAL A 1017 4.32 34.98 24.37
CA VAL A 1017 5.51 34.42 23.71
C VAL A 1017 6.73 34.63 24.58
N ALA A 1018 7.58 33.62 24.68
CA ALA A 1018 8.91 33.72 25.28
C ALA A 1018 9.93 32.86 24.52
N TRP A 1019 11.08 33.44 24.17
CA TRP A 1019 12.17 32.77 23.44
C TRP A 1019 11.71 32.11 22.13
N GLY A 1020 10.89 32.81 21.35
CA GLY A 1020 10.40 32.29 20.08
C GLY A 1020 9.32 31.20 20.19
N VAL A 1021 8.72 31.02 21.38
CA VAL A 1021 7.71 29.98 21.61
C VAL A 1021 6.47 30.59 22.26
N GLU A 1022 5.31 30.40 21.62
CA GLU A 1022 4.00 30.67 22.19
C GLU A 1022 3.69 29.73 23.36
N LEU A 1023 3.48 30.28 24.56
CA LEU A 1023 3.22 29.53 25.80
C LEU A 1023 1.73 29.35 26.09
N GLY A 1024 0.90 30.28 25.63
CA GLY A 1024 -0.54 30.28 25.85
C GLY A 1024 -1.22 31.49 25.23
N THR A 1025 -2.54 31.43 25.22
CA THR A 1025 -3.42 32.41 24.59
C THR A 1025 -4.64 32.63 25.49
N ALA A 1026 -5.22 33.83 25.45
CA ALA A 1026 -6.47 34.08 26.17
C ALA A 1026 -7.37 35.09 25.49
N TYR A 1027 -8.66 34.96 25.76
CA TYR A 1027 -9.73 35.65 25.08
C TYR A 1027 -10.68 36.32 26.08
N SER A 1028 -11.25 37.45 25.68
CA SER A 1028 -12.61 37.76 26.08
C SER A 1028 -13.53 36.94 25.18
N GLU A 1029 -14.29 36.02 25.75
CA GLU A 1029 -15.03 35.02 24.98
C GLU A 1029 -16.16 35.63 24.15
N LEU A 1030 -16.29 35.14 22.91
CA LEU A 1030 -17.44 35.48 22.08
C LEU A 1030 -18.69 34.79 22.63
N THR A 1031 -19.57 35.58 23.23
CA THR A 1031 -20.81 35.13 23.86
C THR A 1031 -22.06 35.48 23.06
N ASP A 1032 -21.91 36.20 21.94
CA ASP A 1032 -23.00 36.52 21.01
C ASP A 1032 -23.22 35.31 20.07
N PRO A 1033 -24.34 34.57 20.21
CA PRO A 1033 -24.61 33.37 19.42
C PRO A 1033 -24.81 33.68 17.92
N LEU A 1034 -25.30 34.87 17.57
CA LEU A 1034 -25.55 35.23 16.18
C LEU A 1034 -24.25 35.48 15.44
N GLU A 1035 -23.32 36.19 16.09
CA GLU A 1035 -21.99 36.41 15.54
C GLU A 1035 -21.15 35.12 15.55
N GLN A 1036 -21.24 34.32 16.62
CA GLN A 1036 -20.56 33.03 16.68
C GLN A 1036 -20.99 32.10 15.53
N ARG A 1037 -22.30 32.06 15.23
CA ARG A 1037 -22.84 31.30 14.09
C ARG A 1037 -22.23 31.76 12.77
N ARG A 1038 -22.13 33.07 12.53
CA ARG A 1038 -21.53 33.61 11.30
C ARG A 1038 -20.07 33.15 11.14
N ARG A 1039 -19.29 33.21 12.22
CA ARG A 1039 -17.86 32.83 12.21
C ARG A 1039 -17.66 31.33 12.01
N LEU A 1040 -18.43 30.48 12.70
CA LEU A 1040 -18.36 29.03 12.50
C LEU A 1040 -18.87 28.61 11.12
N THR A 1041 -19.87 29.32 10.56
CA THR A 1041 -20.32 29.07 9.18
C THR A 1041 -19.20 29.38 8.19
N ALA A 1042 -18.53 30.53 8.33
CA ALA A 1042 -17.39 30.89 7.48
C ALA A 1042 -16.22 29.88 7.60
N GLN A 1043 -15.92 29.40 8.80
CA GLN A 1043 -14.92 28.34 9.02
C GLN A 1043 -15.34 27.02 8.35
N SER A 1044 -16.60 26.61 8.49
CA SER A 1044 -17.12 25.41 7.84
C SER A 1044 -17.12 25.51 6.31
N GLU A 1045 -17.31 26.71 5.74
CA GLU A 1045 -17.18 26.95 4.30
C GLU A 1045 -15.71 26.83 3.85
N SER A 1046 -14.75 27.34 4.64
CA SER A 1046 -13.32 27.14 4.41
C SER A 1046 -12.92 25.66 4.47
N ALA A 1047 -13.48 24.90 5.43
CA ALA A 1047 -13.29 23.46 5.52
C ALA A 1047 -13.79 22.73 4.25
N ALA A 1048 -14.97 23.11 3.76
CA ALA A 1048 -15.53 22.60 2.51
C ALA A 1048 -14.69 22.99 1.26
N ALA A 1049 -13.99 24.12 1.32
CA ALA A 1049 -13.04 24.56 0.29
C ALA A 1049 -11.67 23.85 0.35
N GLY A 1050 -11.48 22.92 1.30
CA GLY A 1050 -10.32 22.04 1.38
C GLY A 1050 -9.31 22.38 2.47
N ASP A 1051 -9.66 23.23 3.43
CA ASP A 1051 -8.85 23.46 4.64
C ASP A 1051 -9.11 22.34 5.68
N PRO A 1052 -8.15 21.44 5.93
CA PRO A 1052 -8.33 20.32 6.85
C PRO A 1052 -8.25 20.70 8.34
N GLU A 1053 -7.90 21.96 8.67
CA GLU A 1053 -7.74 22.45 10.05
C GLU A 1053 -8.89 23.35 10.50
N ALA A 1054 -9.74 23.80 9.57
CA ALA A 1054 -10.87 24.66 9.87
C ALA A 1054 -11.93 23.96 10.73
N MET A 1055 -12.58 24.72 11.62
CA MET A 1055 -13.56 24.20 12.57
C MET A 1055 -14.86 23.74 11.88
N GLU A 1056 -15.42 22.63 12.35
CA GLU A 1056 -16.77 22.21 11.97
C GLU A 1056 -17.85 23.04 12.68
N LEU A 1057 -19.00 23.21 12.02
CA LEU A 1057 -20.15 23.91 12.61
C LEU A 1057 -20.82 23.03 13.70
N ASP A 1058 -20.60 23.38 14.96
CA ASP A 1058 -21.25 22.73 16.11
C ASP A 1058 -22.58 23.43 16.47
N GLU A 1059 -23.69 22.89 15.96
CA GLU A 1059 -25.04 23.41 16.23
C GLU A 1059 -25.44 23.29 17.72
N ASP A 1060 -24.99 22.25 18.42
CA ASP A 1060 -25.33 22.07 19.83
C ASP A 1060 -24.61 23.12 20.70
N PHE A 1061 -23.39 23.51 20.33
CA PHE A 1061 -22.67 24.62 20.96
C PHE A 1061 -23.39 25.95 20.76
N LEU A 1062 -23.89 26.21 19.54
CA LEU A 1062 -24.65 27.43 19.24
C LEU A 1062 -25.95 27.48 20.06
N VAL A 1063 -26.69 26.37 20.14
CA VAL A 1063 -27.88 26.27 20.98
C VAL A 1063 -27.55 26.54 22.45
N ALA A 1064 -26.42 26.04 22.96
CA ALA A 1064 -25.97 26.37 24.31
C ALA A 1064 -25.71 27.87 24.49
N LEU A 1065 -25.03 28.53 23.55
CA LEU A 1065 -24.83 29.99 23.62
C LEU A 1065 -26.15 30.78 23.53
N GLU A 1066 -27.14 30.30 22.78
CA GLU A 1066 -28.48 30.89 22.70
C GLU A 1066 -29.24 30.85 24.04
N HIS A 1067 -28.90 29.91 24.94
CA HIS A 1067 -29.39 29.91 26.33
C HIS A 1067 -28.75 31.01 27.20
N GLY A 1068 -27.67 31.62 26.73
CA GLY A 1068 -26.99 32.75 27.37
C GLY A 1068 -25.75 32.32 28.15
N MET A 1069 -24.58 32.69 27.63
CA MET A 1069 -23.30 32.59 28.34
C MET A 1069 -22.96 33.95 28.97
N PRO A 1070 -22.56 34.02 30.26
CA PRO A 1070 -22.10 35.27 30.85
C PRO A 1070 -20.81 35.76 30.16
N PRO A 1071 -20.53 37.07 30.12
CA PRO A 1071 -19.23 37.57 29.68
C PRO A 1071 -18.13 36.84 30.43
N THR A 1072 -17.21 36.21 29.72
CA THR A 1072 -16.25 35.26 30.30
C THR A 1072 -14.87 35.54 29.72
N GLY A 1073 -13.83 35.44 30.55
CA GLY A 1073 -12.46 35.33 30.07
C GLY A 1073 -12.08 33.85 30.00
N GLY A 1074 -11.43 33.42 28.92
CA GLY A 1074 -10.88 32.07 28.78
C GLY A 1074 -9.39 32.11 28.49
N LEU A 1075 -8.65 31.17 29.08
CA LEU A 1075 -7.21 31.00 28.98
C LEU A 1075 -6.91 29.58 28.50
N GLY A 1076 -6.11 29.44 27.44
CA GLY A 1076 -5.50 28.19 27.00
C GLY A 1076 -3.98 28.26 27.15
N MET A 1077 -3.35 27.23 27.72
CA MET A 1077 -1.91 27.20 27.95
C MET A 1077 -1.32 25.82 27.69
N GLY A 1078 -0.27 25.79 26.86
CA GLY A 1078 0.48 24.57 26.57
C GLY A 1078 1.34 24.17 27.77
N VAL A 1079 0.90 23.20 28.56
CA VAL A 1079 1.59 22.82 29.80
C VAL A 1079 2.93 22.15 29.51
N ASP A 1080 3.02 21.40 28.41
CA ASP A 1080 4.29 20.86 27.95
C ASP A 1080 5.29 21.96 27.59
N ARG A 1081 4.85 23.01 26.87
CA ARG A 1081 5.68 24.18 26.53
C ARG A 1081 6.11 24.95 27.79
N LEU A 1082 5.24 25.09 28.78
CA LEU A 1082 5.59 25.66 30.09
C LEU A 1082 6.69 24.84 30.80
N VAL A 1083 6.56 23.52 30.83
CA VAL A 1083 7.58 22.64 31.43
C VAL A 1083 8.90 22.72 30.66
N MET A 1084 8.85 22.80 29.32
CA MET A 1084 10.03 23.03 28.48
C MET A 1084 10.72 24.34 28.86
N MET A 1085 9.99 25.44 28.96
CA MET A 1085 10.52 26.74 29.36
C MET A 1085 11.18 26.68 30.75
N ILE A 1086 10.50 26.11 31.75
CA ILE A 1086 10.99 26.04 33.13
C ILE A 1086 12.25 25.17 33.27
N THR A 1087 12.34 24.10 32.47
CA THR A 1087 13.42 23.10 32.57
C THR A 1087 14.52 23.27 31.53
N GLY A 1088 14.31 24.06 30.48
CA GLY A 1088 15.20 24.22 29.34
C GLY A 1088 15.35 22.95 28.48
N ALA A 1089 14.40 22.02 28.61
CA ALA A 1089 14.43 20.73 27.93
C ALA A 1089 13.37 20.66 26.82
N SER A 1090 13.58 19.79 25.83
CA SER A 1090 12.62 19.54 24.76
C SER A 1090 11.33 18.87 25.25
N ILE A 1091 10.25 18.91 24.46
CA ILE A 1091 9.01 18.17 24.79
C ILE A 1091 9.27 16.67 24.97
N ARG A 1092 10.17 16.13 24.16
CA ARG A 1092 10.55 14.71 24.19
C ARG A 1092 11.34 14.34 25.44
N GLU A 1093 12.02 15.27 26.08
CA GLU A 1093 12.77 15.04 27.32
C GLU A 1093 11.92 15.22 28.58
N THR A 1094 10.86 16.02 28.49
CA THR A 1094 9.96 16.32 29.61
C THR A 1094 8.79 15.34 29.69
N LEU A 1095 8.48 14.63 28.59
CA LEU A 1095 7.50 13.54 28.57
C LEU A 1095 8.16 12.18 28.94
N PRO A 1096 7.52 11.38 29.82
CA PRO A 1096 7.99 10.03 30.11
C PRO A 1096 8.05 9.16 28.85
N PHE A 1097 6.98 9.15 28.05
CA PHE A 1097 6.88 8.31 26.85
C PHE A 1097 6.43 9.15 25.64
N PRO A 1098 7.34 9.89 24.99
CA PRO A 1098 7.05 10.59 23.75
C PRO A 1098 6.74 9.59 22.63
N MET A 1099 5.93 10.00 21.65
CA MET A 1099 5.69 9.17 20.47
C MET A 1099 6.99 9.04 19.65
N ALA A 1100 7.36 7.81 19.30
CA ALA A 1100 8.49 7.51 18.43
C ALA A 1100 8.00 6.69 17.24
N ARG A 1101 8.53 6.98 16.04
CA ARG A 1101 8.21 6.23 14.82
C ARG A 1101 8.52 4.73 15.05
N PRO A 1102 7.67 3.77 14.67
CA PRO A 1102 8.02 2.35 14.76
C PRO A 1102 9.28 2.01 13.94
N ARG A 1103 10.03 0.98 14.35
CA ARG A 1103 11.20 0.47 13.61
C ARG A 1103 10.79 -0.57 12.59
#